data_AF-A0A2S6RI08-F1
#
_entry.id   AF-A0A2S6RI08-F1
#
_cell.length_a   1.000
_cell.length_b   1.000
_cell.length_c   1.000
_cell.angle_alpha   90.00
_cell.angle_beta   90.00
_cell.angle_gamma   90.00
#
_symmetry.space_group_name_H-M   'P 1'
#
loop_
_entity.id
_entity.type
_entity.pdbx_description
1 polymer ?
#
loop_
_entity_poly.entity_id
_entity_poly.type
_entity_poly.pdbx_seq_one_letter_code
_entity_poly.pdbx_strand_id
1 'polypeptide(L)'
;MYINFRYFSFISAFVLSLFIGGNLLAENNFDHVEIKMEKGDNFFQIFSKMKINYSEAQIFIKSLKRRLDLHRIPIGQKIDFYFQHNTKNILVVSVPLKRNITVLAWKEKKRVNSIRISDSMVMDRIEAIFNMENFRPKPGKYFIKVKKGDNLTKILSYYGADLDEVHSIIVAFSSVKNLKKLKPDDKITMYYFSGEDGVFLEKLEIIMSGEKFLVRKDAFKIFRVGTEPTEITEDEDGKLLKEYDLSKGDTILGQLKDSGWTKKEAREAVNAIATVYDPRKIKIGSKIIFPKDLRIRAFAFGITSRLSILVTSIGRGKFLAKKESLQSARALVASLKYAEILQEKLDVVIREKDEIKFREKSIETEEIGRKLEEIVDKDDLEDFYLSTNLVEGKILRGDSLLARLYALGEKKKTIKKAIESLEKVTDPNFIKSGSDFIVALGKDKQSMKGFYVGQTKNKGFLVKLLKDNRYKADKMSKKEAISILLEMKIQIAKIDRKEEIKWHEKSLLAGKDYRVLNFTFKSGQTLSHLFSKVNIPERDTIGFIKTLKTIYNPKNFHVGQEVKIALNNEDPEELLGLIISLDKIRSIEIFYLKEKYKINRYKKNTFTKYHKNLGEIDNSLYMAAKDVGMPIPVLMQLVKIFSFDVDFQREVKKGDAFEVIYEKRYISEEESVDSGTVLRAVLILGGERITLYRFDDKYNGISDYFDSEGHSVRKALMRTPIDGARLTSGFGKRKHPILGYTKMHRGVDFGAHRNAPVYAAGDGVIEFVGSNGGYGKYILIRHNSDYKTAYAHLARFAKFLKLRKRVKQGDIIGYVGSTGRSTGPHLHYEIIFRSRQVNPLTVRLPQGIKLTGTLYKDFSETRDKLDKLWSEL
;
A
#
# COMPACT_ATOMS: atom_id res chain seq x y z
N MET A 1 -34.83 -57.96 -12.82
CA MET A 1 -34.66 -56.89 -13.83
C MET A 1 -33.25 -57.03 -14.39
N TYR A 2 -32.99 -57.53 -15.61
CA TYR A 2 -33.40 -56.99 -16.93
C TYR A 2 -32.96 -55.51 -17.07
N ILE A 3 -32.10 -55.04 -18.00
CA ILE A 3 -31.48 -55.53 -19.27
C ILE A 3 -30.12 -54.76 -19.43
N ASN A 4 -28.94 -55.26 -19.86
CA ASN A 4 -28.44 -55.94 -21.10
C ASN A 4 -28.42 -55.00 -22.35
N PHE A 5 -27.59 -55.04 -23.41
CA PHE A 5 -26.31 -55.69 -23.80
C PHE A 5 -25.09 -54.77 -23.44
N ARG A 6 -23.77 -55.07 -23.51
CA ARG A 6 -22.82 -55.97 -24.22
C ARG A 6 -22.05 -55.35 -25.42
N TYR A 7 -20.71 -55.29 -25.27
CA TYR A 7 -19.65 -55.42 -26.31
C TYR A 7 -19.55 -54.25 -27.32
N PHE A 8 -18.45 -54.01 -28.07
CA PHE A 8 -17.34 -54.88 -28.49
C PHE A 8 -15.93 -54.24 -28.30
N SER A 9 -14.89 -55.07 -28.44
CA SER A 9 -13.46 -54.69 -28.37
C SER A 9 -12.91 -54.09 -29.67
N PHE A 10 -11.78 -53.37 -29.59
CA PHE A 10 -10.55 -53.82 -30.27
C PHE A 10 -9.28 -53.22 -29.63
N ILE A 11 -8.16 -53.95 -29.75
CA ILE A 11 -6.82 -53.58 -29.26
C ILE A 11 -5.92 -53.25 -30.47
N SER A 12 -4.84 -52.49 -30.23
CA SER A 12 -3.80 -52.13 -31.20
C SER A 12 -4.21 -51.12 -32.29
N ALA A 13 -3.28 -50.43 -32.96
CA ALA A 13 -2.02 -49.84 -32.48
C ALA A 13 -1.56 -48.84 -33.55
N PHE A 14 -1.22 -47.61 -33.18
CA PHE A 14 -0.30 -46.82 -34.00
C PHE A 14 0.49 -45.84 -33.13
N VAL A 15 1.79 -46.11 -33.00
CA VAL A 15 2.74 -45.18 -32.41
C VAL A 15 3.10 -44.15 -33.48
N LEU A 16 2.81 -42.87 -33.23
CA LEU A 16 3.39 -41.78 -34.00
C LEU A 16 4.32 -40.97 -33.09
N SER A 17 5.62 -41.13 -33.32
CA SER A 17 6.69 -40.54 -32.52
C SER A 17 6.81 -39.03 -32.78
N LEU A 18 6.17 -38.21 -31.94
CA LEU A 18 6.46 -36.78 -31.88
C LEU A 18 7.67 -36.52 -30.97
N PHE A 19 8.76 -36.03 -31.56
CA PHE A 19 9.95 -35.56 -30.85
C PHE A 19 9.58 -34.40 -29.90
N ILE A 20 9.49 -34.66 -28.60
CA ILE A 20 9.48 -33.61 -27.57
C ILE A 20 10.93 -33.14 -27.38
N GLY A 21 11.34 -32.17 -28.19
CA GLY A 21 12.61 -31.46 -28.01
C GLY A 21 12.60 -30.72 -26.67
N GLY A 22 13.53 -31.06 -25.78
CA GLY A 22 13.50 -30.57 -24.40
C GLY A 22 13.86 -29.09 -24.25
N ASN A 23 13.06 -28.37 -23.46
CA ASN A 23 13.52 -27.23 -22.67
C ASN A 23 12.67 -27.14 -21.39
N LEU A 24 13.32 -27.10 -20.22
CA LEU A 24 12.64 -27.10 -18.92
C LEU A 24 12.20 -25.67 -18.53
N LEU A 25 10.94 -25.31 -18.77
CA LEU A 25 10.36 -24.04 -18.33
C LEU A 25 8.91 -24.20 -17.85
N ALA A 26 8.67 -23.78 -16.60
CA ALA A 26 7.38 -23.51 -15.92
C ALA A 26 6.31 -24.63 -15.82
N GLU A 27 5.62 -24.66 -14.67
CA GLU A 27 4.33 -25.34 -14.52
C GLU A 27 3.23 -24.47 -15.15
N ASN A 28 2.94 -24.70 -16.42
CA ASN A 28 1.94 -23.93 -17.16
C ASN A 28 0.51 -24.30 -16.74
N ASN A 29 -0.35 -23.30 -16.54
CA ASN A 29 -1.80 -23.48 -16.30
C ASN A 29 -2.59 -23.92 -17.56
N PHE A 30 -1.92 -24.56 -18.53
CA PHE A 30 -2.45 -24.93 -19.83
C PHE A 30 -1.71 -26.13 -20.41
N ASP A 31 -2.42 -26.96 -21.18
CA ASP A 31 -1.86 -28.10 -21.89
C ASP A 31 -1.41 -27.66 -23.30
N HIS A 32 -0.18 -27.95 -23.71
CA HIS A 32 0.39 -27.57 -25.02
C HIS A 32 0.59 -28.78 -25.93
N VAL A 33 0.27 -28.62 -27.22
CA VAL A 33 0.52 -29.63 -28.26
C VAL A 33 1.04 -28.94 -29.53
N GLU A 34 2.23 -29.32 -30.00
CA GLU A 34 2.74 -28.95 -31.33
C GLU A 34 2.32 -29.98 -32.38
N ILE A 35 1.93 -29.52 -33.57
CA ILE A 35 1.80 -30.33 -34.79
C ILE A 35 2.47 -29.61 -35.97
N LYS A 36 2.91 -30.38 -36.98
CA LYS A 36 3.49 -29.84 -38.21
C LYS A 36 2.56 -30.14 -39.39
N MET A 37 2.45 -29.22 -40.34
CA MET A 37 1.63 -29.43 -41.54
C MET A 37 2.20 -30.52 -42.45
N GLU A 38 1.39 -31.53 -42.77
CA GLU A 38 1.76 -32.62 -43.68
C GLU A 38 1.35 -32.32 -45.14
N LYS A 39 1.86 -33.10 -46.10
CA LYS A 39 1.54 -32.90 -47.53
C LYS A 39 0.06 -33.22 -47.78
N GLY A 40 -0.73 -32.18 -48.04
CA GLY A 40 -2.18 -32.28 -48.26
C GLY A 40 -3.04 -31.82 -47.08
N ASP A 41 -2.44 -31.47 -45.94
CA ASP A 41 -3.18 -30.92 -44.80
C ASP A 41 -3.74 -29.52 -45.11
N ASN A 42 -5.03 -29.35 -44.84
CA ASN A 42 -5.66 -28.05 -44.64
C ASN A 42 -5.96 -27.79 -43.16
N PHE A 43 -6.20 -26.53 -42.79
CA PHE A 43 -6.39 -26.14 -41.39
C PHE A 43 -7.58 -26.82 -40.69
N PHE A 44 -8.64 -27.25 -41.40
CA PHE A 44 -9.71 -28.03 -40.76
C PHE A 44 -9.26 -29.45 -40.42
N GLN A 45 -8.46 -30.10 -41.28
CA GLN A 45 -7.89 -31.41 -40.98
C GLN A 45 -6.98 -31.36 -39.76
N ILE A 46 -6.16 -30.31 -39.62
CA ILE A 46 -5.26 -30.13 -38.47
C ILE A 46 -6.04 -29.92 -37.16
N PHE A 47 -7.10 -29.11 -37.17
CA PHE A 47 -7.98 -28.97 -36.00
C PHE A 47 -8.73 -30.29 -35.69
N SER A 48 -9.08 -31.07 -36.71
CA SER A 48 -9.68 -32.40 -36.56
C SER A 48 -8.70 -33.43 -35.94
N LYS A 49 -7.40 -33.40 -36.34
CA LYS A 49 -6.33 -34.19 -35.68
C LYS A 49 -6.25 -33.88 -34.17
N MET A 50 -6.53 -32.64 -33.77
CA MET A 50 -6.64 -32.20 -32.36
C MET A 50 -8.00 -32.49 -31.70
N LYS A 51 -8.92 -33.20 -32.37
CA LYS A 51 -10.28 -33.54 -31.89
C LYS A 51 -11.13 -32.30 -31.57
N ILE A 52 -10.84 -31.16 -32.23
CA ILE A 52 -11.62 -29.92 -32.12
C ILE A 52 -12.80 -30.00 -33.10
N ASN A 53 -13.99 -29.63 -32.63
CA ASN A 53 -15.21 -29.67 -33.44
C ASN A 53 -15.20 -28.63 -34.57
N TYR A 54 -15.99 -28.87 -35.62
CA TYR A 54 -15.99 -28.06 -36.84
C TYR A 54 -16.39 -26.58 -36.62
N SER A 55 -17.36 -26.29 -35.73
CA SER A 55 -17.82 -24.92 -35.50
C SER A 55 -16.80 -24.09 -34.73
N GLU A 56 -16.10 -24.70 -33.76
CA GLU A 56 -15.00 -24.08 -33.05
C GLU A 56 -13.77 -23.86 -33.96
N ALA A 57 -13.42 -24.87 -34.76
CA ALA A 57 -12.38 -24.76 -35.78
C ALA A 57 -12.68 -23.63 -36.77
N GLN A 58 -13.92 -23.49 -37.26
CA GLN A 58 -14.32 -22.38 -38.14
C GLN A 58 -14.00 -21.01 -37.53
N ILE A 59 -14.28 -20.78 -36.24
CA ILE A 59 -14.10 -19.46 -35.61
C ILE A 59 -12.60 -19.13 -35.47
N PHE A 60 -11.77 -20.10 -35.07
CA PHE A 60 -10.31 -19.93 -35.03
C PHE A 60 -9.72 -19.72 -36.42
N ILE A 61 -10.09 -20.55 -37.41
CA ILE A 61 -9.61 -20.46 -38.80
C ILE A 61 -10.01 -19.12 -39.42
N LYS A 62 -11.24 -18.65 -39.19
CA LYS A 62 -11.72 -17.32 -39.63
C LYS A 62 -10.94 -16.17 -38.99
N SER A 63 -10.42 -16.35 -37.77
CA SER A 63 -9.56 -15.34 -37.12
C SER A 63 -8.09 -15.43 -37.56
N LEU A 64 -7.58 -16.63 -37.85
CA LEU A 64 -6.24 -16.86 -38.40
C LEU A 64 -6.12 -16.34 -39.85
N LYS A 65 -7.14 -16.54 -40.71
CA LYS A 65 -7.20 -15.97 -42.08
C LYS A 65 -7.07 -14.45 -42.14
N ARG A 66 -7.29 -13.72 -41.03
CA ARG A 66 -7.06 -12.26 -40.95
C ARG A 66 -5.59 -11.87 -40.79
N ARG A 67 -4.72 -12.82 -40.44
CA ARG A 67 -3.31 -12.61 -40.07
C ARG A 67 -2.35 -13.57 -40.80
N LEU A 68 -2.86 -14.58 -41.49
CA LEU A 68 -2.15 -15.57 -42.30
C LEU A 68 -2.88 -15.78 -43.63
N ASP A 69 -2.13 -15.95 -44.71
CA ASP A 69 -2.66 -16.60 -45.91
C ASP A 69 -2.55 -18.12 -45.71
N LEU A 70 -3.67 -18.76 -45.34
CA LEU A 70 -3.69 -20.20 -45.06
C LEU A 70 -3.50 -21.08 -46.30
N HIS A 71 -3.47 -20.51 -47.50
CA HIS A 71 -3.21 -21.24 -48.75
C HIS A 71 -1.72 -21.22 -49.16
N ARG A 72 -0.88 -20.44 -48.46
CA ARG A 72 0.58 -20.32 -48.71
C ARG A 72 1.45 -20.80 -47.55
N ILE A 73 0.90 -21.63 -46.67
CA ILE A 73 1.64 -22.15 -45.51
C ILE A 73 2.43 -23.41 -45.92
N PRO A 74 3.75 -23.46 -45.68
CA PRO A 74 4.59 -24.55 -46.17
C PRO A 74 4.38 -25.86 -45.38
N ILE A 75 4.62 -26.97 -46.06
CA ILE A 75 4.78 -28.29 -45.43
C ILE A 75 5.88 -28.20 -44.36
N GLY A 76 5.66 -28.84 -43.21
CA GLY A 76 6.54 -28.75 -42.04
C GLY A 76 6.31 -27.53 -41.15
N GLN A 77 5.40 -26.61 -41.49
CA GLN A 77 5.04 -25.49 -40.62
C GLN A 77 4.51 -25.99 -39.27
N LYS A 78 5.13 -25.54 -38.17
CA LYS A 78 4.64 -25.75 -36.80
C LYS A 78 3.34 -24.98 -36.55
N ILE A 79 2.41 -25.60 -35.84
CA ILE A 79 1.20 -25.00 -35.28
C ILE A 79 1.06 -25.56 -33.86
N ASP A 80 0.96 -24.68 -32.88
CA ASP A 80 0.78 -25.03 -31.48
C ASP A 80 -0.67 -24.82 -31.06
N PHE A 81 -1.15 -25.71 -30.19
CA PHE A 81 -2.48 -25.67 -29.60
C PHE A 81 -2.33 -25.60 -28.08
N TYR A 82 -3.03 -24.66 -27.44
CA TYR A 82 -3.01 -24.47 -25.99
C TYR A 82 -4.43 -24.58 -25.43
N PHE A 83 -4.62 -25.59 -24.59
CA PHE A 83 -5.90 -25.95 -23.99
C PHE A 83 -5.92 -25.53 -22.51
N GLN A 84 -7.10 -25.22 -21.99
CA GLN A 84 -7.29 -25.03 -20.56
C GLN A 84 -6.98 -26.35 -19.83
N HIS A 85 -6.07 -26.31 -18.85
CA HIS A 85 -5.47 -27.49 -18.22
C HIS A 85 -6.48 -28.55 -17.76
N ASN A 86 -6.23 -29.81 -18.11
CA ASN A 86 -7.11 -30.98 -17.93
C ASN A 86 -8.47 -30.89 -18.65
N THR A 87 -8.56 -30.12 -19.75
CA THR A 87 -9.77 -30.03 -20.57
C THR A 87 -9.46 -30.06 -22.06
N LYS A 88 -10.48 -30.34 -22.88
CA LYS A 88 -10.41 -30.19 -24.35
C LYS A 88 -10.79 -28.78 -24.82
N ASN A 89 -10.96 -27.81 -23.92
CA ASN A 89 -11.34 -26.44 -24.26
C ASN A 89 -10.12 -25.67 -24.76
N ILE A 90 -10.00 -25.52 -26.08
CA ILE A 90 -8.95 -24.73 -26.70
C ILE A 90 -9.14 -23.24 -26.39
N LEU A 91 -8.09 -22.60 -25.85
CA LEU A 91 -8.07 -21.16 -25.62
C LEU A 91 -7.09 -20.41 -26.53
N VAL A 92 -6.00 -21.02 -27.00
CA VAL A 92 -5.04 -20.37 -27.90
C VAL A 92 -4.52 -21.32 -29.00
N VAL A 93 -4.23 -20.76 -30.18
CA VAL A 93 -3.48 -21.38 -31.27
C VAL A 93 -2.30 -20.47 -31.61
N SER A 94 -1.09 -21.00 -31.75
CA SER A 94 0.05 -20.25 -32.32
C SER A 94 0.57 -20.84 -33.63
N VAL A 95 0.96 -19.97 -34.56
CA VAL A 95 1.63 -20.33 -35.81
C VAL A 95 2.91 -19.50 -35.92
N PRO A 96 4.08 -20.04 -35.51
CA PRO A 96 5.37 -19.37 -35.67
C PRO A 96 5.71 -19.10 -37.14
N LEU A 97 6.25 -17.93 -37.48
CA LEU A 97 6.68 -17.59 -38.84
C LEU A 97 8.15 -17.18 -38.88
N LYS A 98 8.73 -17.17 -40.09
CA LYS A 98 10.07 -16.62 -40.34
C LYS A 98 10.18 -15.16 -39.84
N ARG A 99 11.37 -14.80 -39.35
CA ARG A 99 11.73 -13.48 -38.75
C ARG A 99 11.16 -13.25 -37.33
N ASN A 100 11.14 -14.29 -36.49
CA ASN A 100 10.81 -14.24 -35.06
C ASN A 100 9.41 -13.65 -34.75
N ILE A 101 8.42 -14.00 -35.58
CA ILE A 101 7.04 -13.49 -35.50
C ILE A 101 6.07 -14.65 -35.48
N THR A 102 5.37 -14.81 -34.36
CA THR A 102 4.31 -15.81 -34.21
C THR A 102 2.93 -15.20 -34.38
N VAL A 103 2.03 -15.90 -35.07
CA VAL A 103 0.61 -15.53 -35.14
C VAL A 103 -0.16 -16.25 -34.04
N LEU A 104 -0.63 -15.50 -33.04
CA LEU A 104 -1.53 -16.01 -32.01
C LEU A 104 -2.98 -15.74 -32.40
N ALA A 105 -3.84 -16.73 -32.22
CA ALA A 105 -5.30 -16.55 -32.16
C ALA A 105 -5.84 -17.12 -30.84
N TRP A 106 -6.69 -16.37 -30.13
CA TRP A 106 -7.19 -16.78 -28.80
C TRP A 106 -8.68 -16.52 -28.60
N LYS A 107 -9.32 -17.39 -27.82
CA LYS A 107 -10.74 -17.38 -27.48
C LYS A 107 -10.99 -16.45 -26.28
N GLU A 108 -11.90 -15.49 -26.47
CA GLU A 108 -12.23 -14.45 -25.51
C GLU A 108 -13.77 -14.35 -25.42
N LYS A 109 -14.33 -14.92 -24.35
CA LYS A 109 -15.78 -15.15 -24.18
C LYS A 109 -16.37 -15.92 -25.38
N LYS A 110 -17.12 -15.26 -26.28
CA LYS A 110 -17.75 -15.86 -27.49
C LYS A 110 -17.07 -15.46 -28.82
N ARG A 111 -15.86 -14.89 -28.79
CA ARG A 111 -15.14 -14.41 -29.99
C ARG A 111 -13.70 -14.96 -30.00
N VAL A 112 -13.10 -15.12 -31.18
CA VAL A 112 -11.66 -15.41 -31.30
C VAL A 112 -10.93 -14.19 -31.89
N ASN A 113 -9.97 -13.66 -31.15
CA ASN A 113 -9.11 -12.53 -31.52
C ASN A 113 -7.79 -13.04 -32.12
N SER A 114 -7.07 -12.24 -32.91
CA SER A 114 -5.78 -12.65 -33.50
C SER A 114 -4.77 -11.51 -33.74
N ILE A 115 -3.48 -11.84 -33.56
CA ILE A 115 -2.34 -10.90 -33.54
C ILE A 115 -1.06 -11.54 -34.12
N ARG A 116 -0.12 -10.71 -34.60
CA ARG A 116 1.26 -11.12 -34.90
C ARG A 116 2.21 -10.63 -33.80
N ILE A 117 2.59 -11.48 -32.86
CA ILE A 117 3.44 -11.13 -31.72
C ILE A 117 4.93 -11.27 -32.05
N SER A 118 5.84 -10.95 -31.13
CA SER A 118 7.26 -11.36 -31.19
C SER A 118 7.38 -12.70 -30.48
N ASP A 119 8.24 -13.61 -30.94
CA ASP A 119 8.36 -14.94 -30.34
C ASP A 119 8.77 -14.88 -28.86
N SER A 120 9.60 -13.90 -28.51
CA SER A 120 10.00 -13.56 -27.13
C SER A 120 8.85 -13.16 -26.19
N MET A 121 7.65 -12.87 -26.71
CA MET A 121 6.46 -12.49 -25.93
C MET A 121 5.29 -13.47 -26.13
N VAL A 122 5.51 -14.61 -26.81
CA VAL A 122 4.46 -15.60 -27.06
C VAL A 122 3.94 -16.18 -25.75
N MET A 123 4.84 -16.65 -24.88
CA MET A 123 4.46 -17.29 -23.62
C MET A 123 3.86 -16.29 -22.63
N ASP A 124 4.47 -15.11 -22.44
CA ASP A 124 3.89 -13.99 -21.65
C ASP A 124 2.43 -13.71 -22.04
N ARG A 125 2.14 -13.69 -23.35
CA ARG A 125 0.81 -13.42 -23.86
C ARG A 125 -0.16 -14.59 -23.65
N ILE A 126 0.32 -15.83 -23.77
CA ILE A 126 -0.45 -17.04 -23.51
C ILE A 126 -0.80 -17.11 -22.02
N GLU A 127 0.18 -16.96 -21.12
CA GLU A 127 -0.03 -16.88 -19.67
C GLU A 127 -1.04 -15.80 -19.30
N ALA A 128 -0.99 -14.62 -19.92
CA ALA A 128 -1.96 -13.55 -19.69
C ALA A 128 -3.39 -13.87 -20.19
N ILE A 129 -3.55 -14.72 -21.20
CA ILE A 129 -4.86 -15.20 -21.67
C ILE A 129 -5.45 -16.21 -20.66
N PHE A 130 -4.63 -17.10 -20.11
CA PHE A 130 -5.05 -18.06 -19.08
C PHE A 130 -5.24 -17.41 -17.69
N ASN A 131 -4.57 -16.29 -17.39
CA ASN A 131 -4.60 -15.60 -16.08
C ASN A 131 -5.09 -14.14 -16.19
N MET A 132 -6.32 -13.97 -16.70
CA MET A 132 -6.90 -12.71 -17.23
C MET A 132 -7.05 -11.51 -16.25
N GLU A 133 -6.62 -11.63 -15.00
CA GLU A 133 -6.64 -10.56 -13.98
C GLU A 133 -5.25 -10.24 -13.39
N ASN A 134 -4.15 -10.75 -13.96
CA ASN A 134 -2.82 -10.72 -13.33
C ASN A 134 -1.73 -9.92 -14.08
N PHE A 135 -2.03 -9.22 -15.18
CA PHE A 135 -1.02 -8.36 -15.81
C PHE A 135 -0.79 -7.10 -14.96
N ARG A 136 0.23 -7.16 -14.10
CA ARG A 136 0.96 -5.99 -13.58
C ARG A 136 2.40 -6.08 -14.09
N PRO A 137 2.90 -5.09 -14.84
CA PRO A 137 4.29 -5.07 -15.26
C PRO A 137 5.22 -4.91 -14.05
N LYS A 138 6.45 -5.39 -14.18
CA LYS A 138 7.53 -5.11 -13.22
C LYS A 138 7.98 -3.65 -13.36
N PRO A 139 8.58 -3.02 -12.33
CA PRO A 139 9.24 -1.72 -12.50
C PRO A 139 10.31 -1.78 -13.59
N GLY A 140 10.48 -0.70 -14.35
CA GLY A 140 11.44 -0.63 -15.46
C GLY A 140 10.88 0.01 -16.73
N LYS A 141 11.66 -0.09 -17.82
CA LYS A 141 11.48 0.61 -19.09
C LYS A 141 11.17 -0.39 -20.21
N TYR A 142 9.97 -0.31 -20.79
CA TYR A 142 9.45 -1.26 -21.78
C TYR A 142 9.47 -0.64 -23.18
N PHE A 143 10.27 -1.20 -24.08
CA PHE A 143 10.38 -0.73 -25.46
C PHE A 143 9.44 -1.51 -26.39
N ILE A 144 8.62 -0.78 -27.15
CA ILE A 144 7.53 -1.30 -27.96
C ILE A 144 7.67 -0.79 -29.39
N LYS A 145 7.54 -1.67 -30.37
CA LYS A 145 7.51 -1.31 -31.81
C LYS A 145 6.14 -1.60 -32.39
N VAL A 146 5.49 -0.58 -32.97
CA VAL A 146 4.13 -0.68 -33.52
C VAL A 146 4.12 -1.58 -34.75
N LYS A 147 3.09 -2.44 -34.88
CA LYS A 147 2.87 -3.29 -36.06
C LYS A 147 1.60 -2.91 -36.83
N LYS A 148 1.49 -3.37 -38.07
CA LYS A 148 0.35 -3.08 -38.97
C LYS A 148 -0.98 -3.55 -38.38
N GLY A 149 -1.81 -2.61 -37.93
CA GLY A 149 -3.11 -2.87 -37.29
C GLY A 149 -3.06 -3.02 -35.77
N ASP A 150 -2.06 -2.42 -35.11
CA ASP A 150 -2.14 -2.02 -33.71
C ASP A 150 -2.70 -0.59 -33.56
N ASN A 151 -3.12 -0.24 -32.35
CA ASN A 151 -3.52 1.13 -31.97
C ASN A 151 -3.08 1.38 -30.52
N LEU A 152 -2.99 2.65 -30.10
CA LEU A 152 -2.42 2.97 -28.79
C LEU A 152 -3.20 2.36 -27.63
N THR A 153 -4.55 2.33 -27.68
CA THR A 153 -5.40 1.73 -26.64
C THR A 153 -5.03 0.26 -26.41
N LYS A 154 -4.97 -0.50 -27.52
CA LYS A 154 -4.61 -1.92 -27.54
C LYS A 154 -3.18 -2.16 -27.04
N ILE A 155 -2.25 -1.26 -27.35
CA ILE A 155 -0.86 -1.34 -26.86
C ILE A 155 -0.83 -1.10 -25.35
N LEU A 156 -1.37 0.01 -24.86
CA LEU A 156 -1.37 0.35 -23.43
C LEU A 156 -1.99 -0.77 -22.57
N SER A 157 -3.13 -1.32 -22.98
CA SER A 157 -3.78 -2.45 -22.30
C SER A 157 -3.03 -3.78 -22.41
N TYR A 158 -2.10 -3.95 -23.36
CA TYR A 158 -1.25 -5.14 -23.47
C TYR A 158 0.05 -5.03 -22.65
N TYR A 159 0.50 -3.82 -22.35
CA TYR A 159 1.69 -3.55 -21.53
C TYR A 159 1.36 -3.08 -20.10
N GLY A 160 0.08 -3.17 -19.70
CA GLY A 160 -0.32 -3.13 -18.30
C GLY A 160 -0.67 -1.77 -17.73
N ALA A 161 -1.09 -0.81 -18.57
CA ALA A 161 -1.88 0.32 -18.10
C ALA A 161 -3.31 -0.15 -17.82
N ASP A 162 -3.91 0.27 -16.71
CA ASP A 162 -5.31 -0.06 -16.39
C ASP A 162 -6.30 0.71 -17.27
N LEU A 163 -7.60 0.44 -17.15
CA LEU A 163 -8.62 1.03 -18.03
C LEU A 163 -8.69 2.57 -17.92
N ASP A 164 -8.44 3.13 -16.73
CA ASP A 164 -8.52 4.56 -16.47
C ASP A 164 -7.21 5.25 -16.87
N GLU A 165 -6.04 4.61 -16.65
CA GLU A 165 -4.76 5.04 -17.21
C GLU A 165 -4.79 5.04 -18.74
N VAL A 166 -5.28 3.97 -19.37
CA VAL A 166 -5.47 3.85 -20.82
C VAL A 166 -6.37 4.99 -21.33
N HIS A 167 -7.50 5.24 -20.68
CA HIS A 167 -8.39 6.34 -21.08
C HIS A 167 -7.70 7.70 -20.95
N SER A 168 -7.04 7.97 -19.82
CA SER A 168 -6.31 9.21 -19.55
C SER A 168 -5.23 9.49 -20.61
N ILE A 169 -4.39 8.50 -20.93
CA ILE A 169 -3.31 8.63 -21.94
C ILE A 169 -3.89 8.83 -23.34
N ILE A 170 -4.99 8.14 -23.69
CA ILE A 170 -5.65 8.30 -24.99
C ILE A 170 -6.21 9.71 -25.16
N VAL A 171 -6.90 10.24 -24.14
CA VAL A 171 -7.39 11.62 -24.14
C VAL A 171 -6.21 12.60 -24.25
N ALA A 172 -5.22 12.47 -23.38
CA ALA A 172 -4.05 13.34 -23.34
C ALA A 172 -3.31 13.41 -24.68
N PHE A 173 -3.01 12.25 -25.28
CA PHE A 173 -2.26 12.18 -26.53
C PHE A 173 -3.11 12.61 -27.75
N SER A 174 -4.41 12.29 -27.76
CA SER A 174 -5.31 12.70 -28.86
C SER A 174 -5.39 14.22 -29.03
N SER A 175 -5.16 14.99 -27.96
CA SER A 175 -5.11 16.46 -27.99
C SER A 175 -3.90 17.04 -28.75
N VAL A 176 -2.86 16.24 -28.99
CA VAL A 176 -1.59 16.66 -29.63
C VAL A 176 -1.35 15.96 -30.97
N LYS A 177 -1.70 14.67 -31.11
CA LYS A 177 -1.49 13.91 -32.35
C LYS A 177 -2.65 12.95 -32.61
N ASN A 178 -3.11 12.90 -33.87
CA ASN A 178 -4.20 12.02 -34.27
C ASN A 178 -3.76 10.55 -34.19
N LEU A 179 -4.34 9.80 -33.25
CA LEU A 179 -4.07 8.38 -32.98
C LEU A 179 -4.28 7.45 -34.18
N LYS A 180 -5.09 7.84 -35.19
CA LYS A 180 -5.24 7.09 -36.44
C LYS A 180 -3.99 7.15 -37.35
N LYS A 181 -3.01 8.01 -37.05
CA LYS A 181 -1.74 8.14 -37.78
C LYS A 181 -0.60 7.26 -37.24
N LEU A 182 -0.87 6.38 -36.26
CA LEU A 182 0.11 5.42 -35.73
C LEU A 182 0.48 4.41 -36.84
N LYS A 183 1.74 4.44 -37.30
CA LYS A 183 2.26 3.63 -38.40
C LYS A 183 2.98 2.37 -37.88
N PRO A 184 3.15 1.34 -38.72
CA PRO A 184 4.19 0.34 -38.49
C PRO A 184 5.55 1.02 -38.23
N ASP A 185 6.35 0.42 -37.37
CA ASP A 185 7.71 0.83 -37.02
C ASP A 185 7.86 2.13 -36.19
N ASP A 186 6.77 2.85 -35.91
CA ASP A 186 6.69 3.82 -34.80
C ASP A 186 7.06 3.12 -33.47
N LYS A 187 7.63 3.87 -32.50
CA LYS A 187 8.10 3.34 -31.21
C LYS A 187 7.31 3.89 -30.04
N ILE A 188 7.12 3.11 -28.98
CA ILE A 188 6.55 3.55 -27.71
C ILE A 188 7.47 3.01 -26.58
N THR A 189 7.74 3.82 -25.56
CA THR A 189 8.55 3.42 -24.39
C THR A 189 7.74 3.65 -23.12
N MET A 190 7.39 2.62 -22.34
CA MET A 190 6.60 2.79 -21.10
C MET A 190 7.49 2.66 -19.86
N TYR A 191 7.32 3.54 -18.87
CA TYR A 191 8.15 3.61 -17.65
C TYR A 191 7.30 3.31 -16.40
N TYR A 192 7.57 2.16 -15.78
CA TYR A 192 6.89 1.70 -14.57
C TYR A 192 7.76 1.88 -13.34
N PHE A 193 7.20 2.43 -12.27
CA PHE A 193 7.88 2.67 -10.99
C PHE A 193 7.22 1.89 -9.87
N SER A 194 7.99 1.58 -8.82
CA SER A 194 7.48 0.97 -7.59
C SER A 194 7.32 2.05 -6.51
N GLY A 195 6.17 2.07 -5.84
CA GLY A 195 5.93 2.85 -4.63
C GLY A 195 5.07 2.08 -3.63
N GLU A 196 4.56 2.76 -2.62
CA GLU A 196 3.81 2.18 -1.49
C GLU A 196 2.56 1.38 -1.95
N ASP A 197 1.86 1.87 -2.97
CA ASP A 197 0.69 1.21 -3.58
C ASP A 197 1.05 0.03 -4.54
N GLY A 198 2.34 -0.19 -4.79
CA GLY A 198 2.87 -1.18 -5.74
C GLY A 198 3.42 -0.55 -7.02
N VAL A 199 3.30 -1.27 -8.14
CA VAL A 199 3.86 -0.84 -9.44
C VAL A 199 2.81 -0.09 -10.28
N PHE A 200 3.17 1.09 -10.79
CA PHE A 200 2.30 1.97 -11.58
C PHE A 200 3.03 2.62 -12.76
N LEU A 201 2.28 3.04 -13.79
CA LEU A 201 2.82 3.74 -14.95
C LEU A 201 3.06 5.22 -14.60
N GLU A 202 4.29 5.71 -14.73
CA GLU A 202 4.62 7.11 -14.39
C GLU A 202 4.67 7.99 -15.62
N LYS A 203 5.41 7.55 -16.64
CA LYS A 203 5.53 8.22 -17.94
C LYS A 203 5.62 7.21 -19.08
N LEU A 204 5.37 7.66 -20.29
CA LEU A 204 5.68 6.96 -21.53
C LEU A 204 6.20 7.92 -22.60
N GLU A 205 7.00 7.41 -23.51
CA GLU A 205 7.39 8.10 -24.74
C GLU A 205 6.63 7.49 -25.91
N ILE A 206 6.32 8.30 -26.91
CA ILE A 206 5.80 7.86 -28.19
C ILE A 206 6.63 8.56 -29.27
N ILE A 207 7.22 7.80 -30.19
CA ILE A 207 7.93 8.29 -31.36
C ILE A 207 7.08 7.95 -32.59
N MET A 208 6.40 8.95 -33.15
CA MET A 208 5.47 8.79 -34.28
C MET A 208 5.95 9.57 -35.50
N SER A 209 6.24 8.86 -36.60
CA SER A 209 6.80 9.42 -37.83
C SER A 209 8.03 10.33 -37.59
N GLY A 210 8.87 9.95 -36.62
CA GLY A 210 10.10 10.66 -36.23
C GLY A 210 9.96 11.64 -35.04
N GLU A 211 8.75 12.09 -34.70
CA GLU A 211 8.54 13.04 -33.60
C GLU A 211 8.45 12.32 -32.23
N LYS A 212 9.32 12.66 -31.27
CA LYS A 212 9.23 12.20 -29.86
C LYS A 212 8.24 13.04 -29.06
N PHE A 213 7.31 12.37 -28.39
CA PHE A 213 6.36 12.90 -27.42
C PHE A 213 6.57 12.18 -26.07
N LEU A 214 6.58 12.90 -24.95
CA LEU A 214 6.61 12.32 -23.60
C LEU A 214 5.28 12.54 -22.89
N VAL A 215 4.55 11.50 -22.52
CA VAL A 215 3.32 11.59 -21.71
C VAL A 215 3.63 11.21 -20.25
N ARG A 216 3.34 12.06 -19.26
CA ARG A 216 3.60 11.82 -17.83
C ARG A 216 2.43 12.26 -16.95
N LYS A 217 2.34 11.77 -15.71
CA LYS A 217 1.31 12.20 -14.74
C LYS A 217 1.50 13.67 -14.28
N ASP A 218 0.39 14.31 -13.90
CA ASP A 218 0.31 15.61 -13.24
C ASP A 218 -0.01 15.48 -11.74
N ALA A 219 -0.10 16.60 -11.00
CA ALA A 219 -0.35 16.61 -9.56
C ALA A 219 -1.71 15.99 -9.13
N PHE A 220 -2.63 15.77 -10.07
CA PHE A 220 -3.91 15.08 -9.88
C PHE A 220 -3.85 13.62 -10.36
N LYS A 221 -2.63 13.09 -10.61
CA LYS A 221 -2.33 11.77 -11.19
C LYS A 221 -2.83 11.57 -12.63
N ILE A 222 -3.13 12.64 -13.38
CA ILE A 222 -3.67 12.60 -14.76
C ILE A 222 -2.54 12.75 -15.80
N PHE A 223 -2.54 11.98 -16.89
CA PHE A 223 -1.48 12.01 -17.92
C PHE A 223 -1.53 13.27 -18.83
N ARG A 224 -0.36 13.84 -19.19
CA ARG A 224 -0.15 15.05 -20.03
C ARG A 224 1.12 14.96 -20.89
N VAL A 225 1.19 15.61 -22.06
CA VAL A 225 2.29 15.49 -23.06
C VAL A 225 3.37 16.61 -22.94
N GLY A 226 4.65 16.29 -23.26
CA GLY A 226 5.84 17.15 -23.24
C GLY A 226 7.03 16.61 -24.06
N THR A 227 8.27 17.09 -23.83
CA THR A 227 9.49 16.83 -24.66
C THR A 227 10.81 16.74 -23.84
N GLU A 228 11.83 16.02 -24.36
CA GLU A 228 13.16 15.67 -23.77
C GLU A 228 14.24 15.58 -24.89
N PRO A 229 15.58 15.75 -24.67
CA PRO A 229 16.53 14.79 -24.01
C PRO A 229 17.56 15.51 -23.06
N THR A 230 18.77 15.05 -22.63
CA THR A 230 19.72 13.95 -22.98
C THR A 230 20.58 13.52 -21.74
N GLU A 231 21.77 12.90 -21.92
CA GLU A 231 22.63 12.23 -20.89
C GLU A 231 24.15 12.63 -21.02
N ILE A 232 25.01 12.22 -20.04
CA ILE A 232 26.52 12.21 -19.97
C ILE A 232 27.33 13.55 -20.12
N THR A 233 28.62 13.67 -19.71
CA THR A 233 29.57 12.85 -18.90
C THR A 233 30.04 13.64 -17.64
N GLU A 234 30.80 13.03 -16.71
CA GLU A 234 31.52 13.69 -15.60
C GLU A 234 32.88 14.26 -16.05
N ASP A 235 33.50 15.19 -15.28
CA ASP A 235 34.96 15.20 -15.02
C ASP A 235 35.50 16.29 -14.04
N GLU A 236 36.61 15.91 -13.38
CA GLU A 236 37.70 16.65 -12.69
C GLU A 236 37.45 17.74 -11.63
N ASP A 237 36.51 18.68 -11.79
CA ASP A 237 36.68 20.03 -11.17
C ASP A 237 35.75 20.35 -9.95
N GLY A 238 35.13 19.33 -9.36
CA GLY A 238 34.49 19.34 -8.02
C GLY A 238 33.30 20.29 -7.71
N LYS A 239 33.06 21.36 -8.48
CA LYS A 239 32.02 22.39 -8.24
C LYS A 239 30.99 22.44 -9.36
N LEU A 240 29.71 22.33 -9.00
CA LEU A 240 28.57 22.23 -9.93
C LEU A 240 27.97 23.57 -10.41
N LEU A 241 28.33 24.68 -9.76
CA LEU A 241 27.71 26.00 -9.94
C LEU A 241 28.75 27.10 -10.18
N LYS A 242 28.34 28.18 -10.85
CA LYS A 242 29.02 29.48 -10.83
C LYS A 242 28.09 30.50 -10.17
N GLU A 243 28.59 31.23 -9.17
CA GLU A 243 27.85 32.33 -8.54
C GLU A 243 28.48 33.68 -8.89
N TYR A 244 27.64 34.70 -9.06
CA TYR A 244 28.01 36.08 -9.34
C TYR A 244 27.17 37.01 -8.47
N ASP A 245 27.78 38.00 -7.82
CA ASP A 245 27.11 38.97 -6.97
C ASP A 245 26.80 40.25 -7.77
N LEU A 246 25.53 40.66 -7.87
CA LEU A 246 25.11 41.83 -8.66
C LEU A 246 25.61 43.14 -8.07
N SER A 247 26.45 43.85 -8.83
CA SER A 247 27.04 45.15 -8.46
C SER A 247 26.19 46.33 -8.94
N LYS A 248 26.52 47.54 -8.45
CA LYS A 248 25.78 48.77 -8.79
C LYS A 248 25.98 49.15 -10.26
N GLY A 249 24.99 48.86 -11.10
CA GLY A 249 25.02 49.09 -12.54
C GLY A 249 24.78 47.82 -13.35
N ASP A 250 24.92 46.65 -12.73
CA ASP A 250 24.57 45.37 -13.37
C ASP A 250 23.08 45.26 -13.66
N THR A 251 22.76 44.53 -14.73
CA THR A 251 21.40 44.09 -15.02
C THR A 251 21.41 42.59 -15.32
N ILE A 252 20.35 41.87 -14.96
CA ILE A 252 20.20 40.45 -15.36
C ILE A 252 20.30 40.31 -16.89
N LEU A 253 19.81 41.28 -17.66
CA LEU A 253 19.92 41.27 -19.12
C LEU A 253 21.37 41.35 -19.61
N GLY A 254 22.23 42.13 -18.95
CA GLY A 254 23.68 42.16 -19.18
C GLY A 254 24.32 40.82 -18.78
N GLN A 255 24.22 40.46 -17.50
CA GLN A 255 24.83 39.24 -16.94
C GLN A 255 24.45 37.96 -17.71
N LEU A 256 23.24 37.86 -18.27
CA LEU A 256 22.86 36.76 -19.17
C LEU A 256 23.57 36.82 -20.53
N LYS A 257 23.60 37.98 -21.20
CA LYS A 257 24.35 38.15 -22.46
C LYS A 257 25.82 37.78 -22.30
N ASP A 258 26.39 38.25 -21.19
CA ASP A 258 27.82 38.18 -20.93
C ASP A 258 28.21 36.75 -20.48
N SER A 259 27.23 36.01 -19.93
CA SER A 259 27.20 34.54 -19.82
C SER A 259 26.88 33.81 -21.14
N GLY A 260 26.94 34.46 -22.29
CA GLY A 260 26.78 33.83 -23.62
C GLY A 260 25.34 33.56 -24.07
N TRP A 261 24.34 34.29 -23.55
CA TRP A 261 22.96 34.21 -24.02
C TRP A 261 22.68 35.21 -25.14
N THR A 262 21.91 34.85 -26.16
CA THR A 262 21.57 35.83 -27.22
C THR A 262 20.71 36.96 -26.65
N LYS A 263 20.80 38.17 -27.23
CA LYS A 263 19.98 39.34 -26.87
C LYS A 263 18.46 39.06 -26.92
N LYS A 264 18.03 38.02 -27.65
CA LYS A 264 16.64 37.54 -27.69
C LYS A 264 16.32 36.60 -26.52
N GLU A 265 17.14 35.57 -26.28
CA GLU A 265 16.98 34.66 -25.15
C GLU A 265 17.03 35.39 -23.81
N ALA A 266 18.01 36.27 -23.62
CA ALA A 266 18.17 37.03 -22.39
C ALA A 266 16.97 37.97 -22.12
N ARG A 267 16.36 38.52 -23.18
CA ARG A 267 15.09 39.27 -23.07
C ARG A 267 13.93 38.36 -22.72
N GLU A 268 13.76 37.22 -23.38
CA GLU A 268 12.68 36.28 -23.06
C GLU A 268 12.82 35.68 -21.64
N ALA A 269 14.03 35.55 -21.12
CA ALA A 269 14.30 35.15 -19.75
C ALA A 269 13.94 36.24 -18.73
N VAL A 270 14.29 37.50 -18.99
CA VAL A 270 13.85 38.64 -18.16
C VAL A 270 12.34 38.86 -18.24
N ASN A 271 11.72 38.65 -19.41
CA ASN A 271 10.27 38.61 -19.59
C ASN A 271 9.64 37.49 -18.76
N ALA A 272 10.26 36.30 -18.71
CA ALA A 272 9.80 35.22 -17.85
C ALA A 272 9.90 35.58 -16.37
N ILE A 273 11.00 36.19 -15.89
CA ILE A 273 11.12 36.70 -14.52
C ILE A 273 9.97 37.66 -14.20
N ALA A 274 9.66 38.59 -15.11
CA ALA A 274 8.57 39.56 -14.96
C ALA A 274 7.17 38.92 -14.80
N THR A 275 7.00 37.62 -15.12
CA THR A 275 5.74 36.89 -14.83
C THR A 275 5.57 36.47 -13.38
N VAL A 276 6.65 36.45 -12.58
CA VAL A 276 6.64 36.01 -11.17
C VAL A 276 7.21 37.03 -10.18
N TYR A 277 7.95 38.04 -10.64
CA TYR A 277 8.53 39.10 -9.81
C TYR A 277 8.97 40.30 -10.66
N ASP A 278 8.83 41.51 -10.13
CA ASP A 278 9.25 42.74 -10.79
C ASP A 278 10.79 42.84 -10.86
N PRO A 279 11.41 42.79 -12.06
CA PRO A 279 12.87 42.84 -12.19
C PRO A 279 13.50 44.16 -11.69
N ARG A 280 12.69 45.21 -11.45
CA ARG A 280 13.15 46.49 -10.91
C ARG A 280 13.34 46.49 -9.39
N LYS A 281 12.86 45.45 -8.68
CA LYS A 281 12.93 45.34 -7.21
C LYS A 281 14.16 44.55 -6.71
N ILE A 282 14.99 44.08 -7.64
CA ILE A 282 16.23 43.34 -7.34
C ILE A 282 17.21 44.27 -6.63
N LYS A 283 17.83 43.79 -5.55
CA LYS A 283 18.77 44.58 -4.73
C LYS A 283 20.21 44.35 -5.19
N ILE A 284 21.06 45.36 -5.00
CA ILE A 284 22.51 45.22 -5.13
C ILE A 284 22.98 44.20 -4.08
N GLY A 285 23.90 43.30 -4.46
CA GLY A 285 24.29 42.13 -3.66
C GLY A 285 23.37 40.90 -3.82
N SER A 286 22.36 40.94 -4.70
CA SER A 286 21.61 39.74 -5.10
C SER A 286 22.51 38.79 -5.91
N LYS A 287 22.70 37.55 -5.43
CA LYS A 287 23.44 36.51 -6.14
C LYS A 287 22.68 35.95 -7.34
N ILE A 288 23.32 35.92 -8.50
CA ILE A 288 22.93 35.08 -9.64
C ILE A 288 23.72 33.77 -9.57
N ILE A 289 23.02 32.66 -9.78
CA ILE A 289 23.54 31.29 -9.72
C ILE A 289 23.34 30.67 -11.10
N PHE A 290 24.42 30.47 -11.83
CA PHE A 290 24.43 29.77 -13.11
C PHE A 290 24.86 28.31 -12.93
N PRO A 291 24.38 27.39 -13.78
CA PRO A 291 25.00 26.08 -13.93
C PRO A 291 26.42 26.29 -14.48
N LYS A 292 27.38 25.44 -14.11
CA LYS A 292 28.76 25.59 -14.61
C LYS A 292 28.85 25.56 -16.13
N ASP A 293 28.00 24.77 -16.78
CA ASP A 293 27.80 24.75 -18.23
C ASP A 293 26.80 25.83 -18.67
N LEU A 294 27.31 27.00 -19.06
CA LEU A 294 26.52 28.17 -19.49
C LEU A 294 25.69 27.95 -20.77
N ARG A 295 25.87 26.80 -21.47
CA ARG A 295 24.99 26.39 -22.58
C ARG A 295 23.63 25.91 -22.05
N ILE A 296 23.56 25.44 -20.80
CA ILE A 296 22.29 25.17 -20.13
C ILE A 296 21.59 26.51 -19.94
N ARG A 297 20.50 26.71 -20.68
CA ARG A 297 19.69 27.92 -20.65
C ARG A 297 18.78 27.94 -19.41
N ALA A 298 19.40 27.96 -18.24
CA ALA A 298 18.77 28.11 -16.94
C ALA A 298 19.70 28.87 -15.98
N PHE A 299 19.12 29.51 -14.97
CA PHE A 299 19.83 30.16 -13.87
C PHE A 299 18.86 30.40 -12.71
N ALA A 300 19.38 30.70 -11.52
CA ALA A 300 18.60 31.26 -10.44
C ALA A 300 19.13 32.65 -10.06
N PHE A 301 18.30 33.50 -9.44
CA PHE A 301 18.79 34.68 -8.73
C PHE A 301 18.11 34.85 -7.38
N GLY A 302 18.88 35.23 -6.36
CA GLY A 302 18.40 35.46 -5.00
C GLY A 302 17.62 36.76 -4.87
N ILE A 303 16.42 36.68 -4.32
CA ILE A 303 15.63 37.84 -3.86
C ILE A 303 15.99 38.15 -2.39
N THR A 304 16.21 37.10 -1.59
CA THR A 304 16.63 37.18 -0.19
C THR A 304 17.65 36.07 0.12
N SER A 305 18.14 36.01 1.37
CA SER A 305 18.99 34.91 1.84
C SER A 305 18.33 33.52 1.81
N ARG A 306 16.99 33.45 1.67
CA ARG A 306 16.22 32.19 1.64
C ARG A 306 15.35 32.01 0.39
N LEU A 307 15.03 33.06 -0.34
CA LEU A 307 14.15 33.04 -1.52
C LEU A 307 14.89 33.46 -2.79
N SER A 308 14.56 32.80 -3.89
CA SER A 308 15.14 33.03 -5.22
C SER A 308 14.09 32.87 -6.31
N ILE A 309 14.46 33.18 -7.55
CA ILE A 309 13.72 32.76 -8.74
C ILE A 309 14.59 31.88 -9.58
N LEU A 310 14.09 30.67 -9.86
CA LEU A 310 14.64 29.76 -10.84
C LEU A 310 14.03 30.06 -12.20
N VAL A 311 14.87 30.36 -13.19
CA VAL A 311 14.52 30.52 -14.60
C VAL A 311 15.06 29.33 -15.38
N THR A 312 14.20 28.64 -16.13
CA THR A 312 14.55 27.51 -16.98
C THR A 312 14.02 27.70 -18.40
N SER A 313 14.81 27.33 -19.41
CA SER A 313 14.30 27.27 -20.77
C SER A 313 13.28 26.14 -20.92
N ILE A 314 12.21 26.44 -21.65
CA ILE A 314 11.19 25.49 -22.09
C ILE A 314 11.33 25.19 -23.60
N GLY A 315 12.52 25.44 -24.16
CA GLY A 315 12.86 25.24 -25.56
C GLY A 315 12.45 26.40 -26.48
N ARG A 316 12.92 26.35 -27.73
CA ARG A 316 12.64 27.34 -28.80
C ARG A 316 12.91 28.80 -28.41
N GLY A 317 13.91 29.04 -27.55
CA GLY A 317 14.26 30.37 -27.03
C GLY A 317 13.26 30.96 -26.03
N LYS A 318 12.33 30.15 -25.51
CA LYS A 318 11.37 30.56 -24.47
C LYS A 318 11.79 30.07 -23.08
N PHE A 319 11.30 30.76 -22.07
CA PHE A 319 11.66 30.58 -20.67
C PHE A 319 10.44 30.53 -19.77
N LEU A 320 10.58 29.82 -18.65
CA LEU A 320 9.66 29.82 -17.52
C LEU A 320 10.46 30.23 -16.29
N ALA A 321 9.93 31.16 -15.51
CA ALA A 321 10.45 31.49 -14.19
C ALA A 321 9.48 31.00 -13.11
N LYS A 322 10.01 30.61 -11.95
CA LYS A 322 9.24 30.35 -10.73
C LYS A 322 10.01 30.84 -9.50
N LYS A 323 9.30 31.31 -8.48
CA LYS A 323 9.89 31.47 -7.14
C LYS A 323 10.28 30.08 -6.60
N GLU A 324 11.42 29.99 -5.95
CA GLU A 324 11.98 28.78 -5.32
C GLU A 324 12.81 29.18 -4.09
N SER A 325 12.95 28.31 -3.10
CA SER A 325 13.90 28.58 -2.01
C SER A 325 15.33 28.65 -2.58
N LEU A 326 16.21 29.48 -2.03
CA LEU A 326 17.57 29.67 -2.54
C LEU A 326 18.36 28.34 -2.53
N GLN A 327 18.08 27.47 -1.55
CA GLN A 327 18.64 26.11 -1.48
C GLN A 327 18.03 25.18 -2.54
N SER A 328 16.70 25.22 -2.75
CA SER A 328 16.02 24.46 -3.81
C SER A 328 16.51 24.88 -5.20
N ALA A 329 16.61 26.18 -5.48
CA ALA A 329 17.09 26.69 -6.75
C ALA A 329 18.57 26.41 -6.97
N ARG A 330 19.44 26.53 -5.95
CA ARG A 330 20.84 26.06 -6.04
C ARG A 330 20.90 24.57 -6.37
N ALA A 331 20.14 23.74 -5.65
CA ALA A 331 20.08 22.30 -5.88
C ALA A 331 19.57 21.98 -7.30
N LEU A 332 18.54 22.67 -7.79
CA LEU A 332 17.97 22.48 -9.13
C LEU A 332 18.90 22.97 -10.25
N VAL A 333 19.57 24.12 -10.09
CA VAL A 333 20.57 24.60 -11.07
C VAL A 333 21.79 23.67 -11.11
N ALA A 334 22.18 23.08 -9.97
CA ALA A 334 23.25 22.09 -9.89
C ALA A 334 22.82 20.71 -10.44
N SER A 335 21.61 20.26 -10.15
CA SER A 335 21.07 18.96 -10.57
C SER A 335 20.59 18.94 -12.02
N LEU A 336 20.62 20.07 -12.73
CA LEU A 336 20.24 20.17 -14.15
C LEU A 336 21.21 19.44 -15.11
N LYS A 337 22.10 18.57 -14.60
CA LYS A 337 22.81 17.58 -15.41
C LYS A 337 22.96 16.17 -14.79
N TYR A 338 22.80 15.97 -13.48
CA TYR A 338 23.05 14.67 -12.82
C TYR A 338 22.03 14.28 -11.76
N ALA A 339 21.70 12.98 -11.71
CA ALA A 339 20.65 12.42 -10.86
C ALA A 339 20.97 11.00 -10.33
N GLU A 340 22.18 10.78 -9.80
CA GLU A 340 22.55 9.48 -9.20
C GLU A 340 23.36 9.57 -7.88
N ILE A 341 23.87 10.75 -7.50
CA ILE A 341 24.74 10.95 -6.31
C ILE A 341 24.07 11.81 -5.21
N LEU A 342 22.79 11.53 -4.90
CA LEU A 342 22.01 12.31 -3.93
C LEU A 342 21.67 11.56 -2.62
N GLN A 343 22.16 10.32 -2.46
CA GLN A 343 21.75 9.46 -1.34
C GLN A 343 22.63 9.55 -0.09
N GLU A 344 23.82 10.17 -0.16
CA GLU A 344 24.76 10.26 0.98
C GLU A 344 24.90 11.68 1.60
N LYS A 345 24.47 12.75 0.92
CA LYS A 345 24.68 14.14 1.39
C LYS A 345 23.47 14.78 2.08
N LEU A 346 22.39 14.03 2.30
CA LEU A 346 21.19 14.56 2.96
C LEU A 346 21.37 14.68 4.49
N ASP A 347 22.19 13.82 5.10
CA ASP A 347 22.34 13.69 6.56
C ASP A 347 23.17 14.82 7.23
N VAL A 348 23.80 15.69 6.45
CA VAL A 348 24.60 16.81 6.98
C VAL A 348 23.72 18.03 7.33
N VAL A 349 22.70 18.31 6.51
CA VAL A 349 21.87 19.53 6.61
C VAL A 349 20.89 19.49 7.81
N ILE A 350 20.66 18.31 8.38
CA ILE A 350 19.70 18.12 9.48
C ILE A 350 20.19 18.75 10.80
N ARG A 351 21.50 18.99 10.96
CA ARG A 351 22.13 19.36 12.25
C ARG A 351 21.88 20.81 12.73
N GLU A 352 21.34 21.71 11.90
CA GLU A 352 21.20 23.15 12.23
C GLU A 352 19.75 23.61 12.53
N LYS A 353 18.85 22.72 12.96
CA LYS A 353 17.42 23.05 13.14
C LYS A 353 16.79 22.84 14.53
N ASP A 354 17.52 22.30 15.50
CA ASP A 354 16.92 21.82 16.75
C ASP A 354 16.73 22.87 17.86
N GLU A 355 17.39 24.04 17.82
CA GLU A 355 17.37 25.00 18.95
C GLU A 355 16.09 25.85 19.08
N ILE A 356 15.28 26.01 18.04
CA ILE A 356 14.20 27.03 18.02
C ILE A 356 12.91 26.57 18.74
N LYS A 357 12.76 25.28 19.06
CA LYS A 357 11.44 24.67 19.35
C LYS A 357 10.92 24.72 20.79
N PHE A 358 11.55 25.44 21.72
CA PHE A 358 11.19 25.39 23.14
C PHE A 358 10.35 26.57 23.68
N ARG A 359 9.93 27.53 22.83
CA ARG A 359 9.36 28.82 23.32
C ARG A 359 7.88 29.09 23.02
N GLU A 360 7.15 28.18 22.39
CA GLU A 360 5.73 28.34 22.04
C GLU A 360 4.83 27.36 22.81
N LYS A 361 4.42 27.72 24.04
CA LYS A 361 3.48 26.88 24.82
C LYS A 361 2.56 27.62 25.82
N SER A 362 2.47 28.95 25.75
CA SER A 362 1.77 29.74 26.78
C SER A 362 1.09 31.03 26.29
N ILE A 363 0.87 31.21 24.98
CA ILE A 363 0.20 32.40 24.40
C ILE A 363 -0.70 31.95 23.22
N GLU A 364 -1.89 31.39 23.48
CA GLU A 364 -2.68 30.71 22.42
C GLU A 364 -4.19 31.08 22.33
N THR A 365 -4.69 32.07 23.09
CA THR A 365 -6.14 32.39 23.09
C THR A 365 -6.56 33.85 22.93
N GLU A 366 -5.79 34.85 23.38
CA GLU A 366 -6.22 36.27 23.28
C GLU A 366 -5.60 37.02 22.10
N GLU A 367 -4.35 36.72 21.74
CA GLU A 367 -3.63 37.43 20.67
C GLU A 367 -4.17 37.12 19.26
N ILE A 368 -4.67 35.89 19.06
CA ILE A 368 -5.28 35.43 17.80
C ILE A 368 -6.56 36.22 17.49
N GLY A 369 -7.27 36.72 18.51
CA GLY A 369 -8.44 37.57 18.32
C GLY A 369 -8.09 38.94 17.74
N ARG A 370 -7.00 39.57 18.22
CA ARG A 370 -6.56 40.89 17.76
C ARG A 370 -5.93 40.85 16.36
N LYS A 371 -5.11 39.81 16.09
CA LYS A 371 -4.44 39.65 14.78
C LYS A 371 -5.40 39.48 13.59
N LEU A 372 -6.69 39.19 13.80
CA LEU A 372 -7.66 39.06 12.71
C LEU A 372 -8.06 40.39 12.05
N GLU A 373 -7.80 41.55 12.68
CA GLU A 373 -8.09 42.87 12.09
C GLU A 373 -6.87 43.52 11.41
N GLU A 374 -5.63 43.10 11.73
CA GLU A 374 -4.39 43.68 11.19
C GLU A 374 -3.77 42.90 10.00
N ILE A 375 -4.21 41.67 9.69
CA ILE A 375 -3.58 40.85 8.61
C ILE A 375 -3.98 41.36 7.21
N VAL A 376 -3.20 42.32 6.72
CA VAL A 376 -3.24 42.84 5.34
C VAL A 376 -1.84 42.82 4.70
N ASP A 377 -1.21 41.65 4.62
CA ASP A 377 -0.30 41.38 3.51
C ASP A 377 -0.33 39.91 3.06
N LYS A 378 0.36 39.59 1.95
CA LYS A 378 0.20 38.33 1.20
C LYS A 378 1.21 37.24 1.50
N ASP A 379 2.40 37.57 1.97
CA ASP A 379 3.51 36.60 1.99
C ASP A 379 3.37 35.56 3.13
N ASP A 380 2.77 35.90 4.28
CA ASP A 380 2.51 34.97 5.39
C ASP A 380 1.43 33.90 5.10
N LEU A 381 0.70 34.04 3.99
CA LEU A 381 -0.29 33.05 3.57
C LEU A 381 0.36 31.76 3.06
N GLU A 382 1.57 31.81 2.48
CA GLU A 382 2.16 30.67 1.75
C GLU A 382 2.71 29.57 2.66
N ASP A 383 3.38 29.91 3.78
CA ASP A 383 3.83 28.91 4.77
C ASP A 383 2.66 28.14 5.43
N PHE A 384 1.48 28.75 5.49
CA PHE A 384 0.29 28.09 6.03
C PHE A 384 -0.17 26.91 5.14
N TYR A 385 -0.02 26.98 3.80
CA TYR A 385 -0.52 25.94 2.90
C TYR A 385 0.19 24.59 3.07
N LEU A 386 1.49 24.57 3.37
CA LEU A 386 2.25 23.31 3.52
C LEU A 386 1.69 22.38 4.61
N SER A 387 0.94 22.94 5.58
CA SER A 387 0.27 22.18 6.65
C SER A 387 -1.15 21.67 6.29
N THR A 388 -1.72 22.08 5.15
CA THR A 388 -3.20 22.11 5.00
C THR A 388 -3.86 20.93 4.28
N ASN A 389 -3.18 20.02 3.57
CA ASN A 389 -3.83 19.01 2.70
C ASN A 389 -4.77 19.64 1.63
N LEU A 390 -4.57 20.91 1.27
CA LEU A 390 -5.22 21.53 0.11
C LEU A 390 -4.56 21.04 -1.18
N VAL A 391 -5.36 20.74 -2.20
CA VAL A 391 -4.88 20.39 -3.54
C VAL A 391 -5.38 21.44 -4.53
N GLU A 392 -4.49 22.31 -5.02
CA GLU A 392 -4.78 23.34 -6.02
C GLU A 392 -4.33 22.93 -7.43
N GLY A 393 -5.10 23.36 -8.43
CA GLY A 393 -4.75 23.31 -9.84
C GLY A 393 -5.73 24.11 -10.68
N LYS A 394 -5.87 23.72 -11.95
CA LYS A 394 -6.80 24.32 -12.91
C LYS A 394 -7.57 23.24 -13.67
N ILE A 395 -8.81 23.54 -14.03
CA ILE A 395 -9.54 22.77 -15.05
C ILE A 395 -8.81 22.97 -16.39
N LEU A 396 -8.33 21.90 -17.03
CA LEU A 396 -7.64 21.99 -18.33
C LEU A 396 -8.56 21.61 -19.50
N ARG A 397 -8.15 21.96 -20.72
CA ARG A 397 -8.98 21.78 -21.92
C ARG A 397 -9.23 20.29 -22.19
N GLY A 398 -10.47 19.84 -22.00
CA GLY A 398 -10.88 18.44 -22.13
C GLY A 398 -11.06 17.72 -20.79
N ASP A 399 -10.67 18.33 -19.67
CA ASP A 399 -11.04 17.84 -18.34
C ASP A 399 -12.51 18.19 -18.03
N SER A 400 -13.20 17.34 -17.27
CA SER A 400 -14.41 17.74 -16.55
C SER A 400 -14.12 17.91 -15.06
N LEU A 401 -14.89 18.77 -14.37
CA LEU A 401 -14.85 18.88 -12.91
C LEU A 401 -15.03 17.52 -12.24
N LEU A 402 -15.96 16.72 -12.77
CA LEU A 402 -16.27 15.37 -12.31
C LEU A 402 -15.07 14.42 -12.40
N ALA A 403 -14.32 14.44 -13.51
CA ALA A 403 -13.11 13.61 -13.68
C ALA A 403 -12.01 13.98 -12.66
N ARG A 404 -11.83 15.28 -12.39
CA ARG A 404 -10.85 15.75 -11.39
C ARG A 404 -11.23 15.35 -9.96
N LEU A 405 -12.53 15.30 -9.63
CA LEU A 405 -13.01 14.81 -8.34
C LEU A 405 -12.83 13.29 -8.18
N TYR A 406 -13.02 12.50 -9.23
CA TYR A 406 -12.72 11.05 -9.19
C TYR A 406 -11.23 10.76 -9.04
N ALA A 407 -10.35 11.52 -9.70
CA ALA A 407 -8.90 11.31 -9.66
C ALA A 407 -8.27 11.48 -8.26
N LEU A 408 -8.97 12.14 -7.33
CA LEU A 408 -8.57 12.29 -5.93
C LEU A 408 -8.94 11.08 -5.05
N GLY A 409 -9.52 10.01 -5.60
CA GLY A 409 -9.88 8.78 -4.87
C GLY A 409 -11.22 8.85 -4.12
N GLU A 410 -12.00 9.91 -4.34
CA GLU A 410 -13.24 10.17 -3.62
C GLU A 410 -14.36 9.17 -3.91
N LYS A 411 -15.19 8.91 -2.89
CA LYS A 411 -16.33 8.00 -3.03
C LYS A 411 -17.40 8.62 -3.94
N LYS A 412 -17.77 7.90 -5.01
CA LYS A 412 -18.79 8.31 -6.01
C LYS A 412 -20.08 8.91 -5.41
N LYS A 413 -20.55 8.40 -4.26
CA LYS A 413 -21.74 8.92 -3.54
C LYS A 413 -21.51 10.30 -2.90
N THR A 414 -20.28 10.59 -2.45
CA THR A 414 -19.86 11.90 -1.94
C THR A 414 -19.78 12.93 -3.07
N ILE A 415 -19.12 12.57 -4.17
CA ILE A 415 -18.99 13.41 -5.36
C ILE A 415 -20.37 13.81 -5.89
N LYS A 416 -21.31 12.84 -6.03
CA LYS A 416 -22.67 13.14 -6.51
C LYS A 416 -23.37 14.19 -5.64
N LYS A 417 -23.35 14.03 -4.31
CA LYS A 417 -23.94 15.01 -3.37
C LYS A 417 -23.35 16.43 -3.50
N ALA A 418 -22.05 16.54 -3.76
CA ALA A 418 -21.37 17.82 -3.90
C ALA A 418 -21.74 18.51 -5.23
N ILE A 419 -21.80 17.73 -6.32
CA ILE A 419 -22.25 18.21 -7.64
C ILE A 419 -23.75 18.57 -7.64
N GLU A 420 -24.61 17.75 -7.03
CA GLU A 420 -26.05 18.05 -6.78
C GLU A 420 -26.27 19.34 -5.97
N SER A 421 -25.26 19.79 -5.21
CA SER A 421 -25.30 21.08 -4.53
C SER A 421 -24.81 22.23 -5.42
N LEU A 422 -23.87 21.98 -6.33
CA LEU A 422 -23.34 22.98 -7.26
C LEU A 422 -24.35 23.30 -8.37
N GLU A 423 -25.02 22.28 -8.90
CA GLU A 423 -26.06 22.36 -9.94
C GLU A 423 -27.20 23.33 -9.58
N LYS A 424 -27.45 23.56 -8.28
CA LYS A 424 -28.44 24.52 -7.77
C LYS A 424 -28.03 26.00 -7.89
N VAL A 425 -26.77 26.26 -8.25
CA VAL A 425 -26.16 27.60 -8.27
C VAL A 425 -25.45 27.88 -9.60
N THR A 426 -24.98 26.83 -10.30
CA THR A 426 -24.47 26.91 -11.68
C THR A 426 -24.49 25.53 -12.35
N ASP A 427 -24.69 25.47 -13.66
CA ASP A 427 -24.40 24.26 -14.44
C ASP A 427 -22.88 23.99 -14.42
N PRO A 428 -22.41 22.83 -13.91
CA PRO A 428 -20.99 22.48 -13.91
C PRO A 428 -20.33 22.48 -15.30
N ASN A 429 -21.11 22.36 -16.39
CA ASN A 429 -20.59 22.38 -17.76
C ASN A 429 -20.14 23.79 -18.23
N PHE A 430 -20.58 24.86 -17.56
CA PHE A 430 -20.10 26.23 -17.87
C PHE A 430 -18.75 26.58 -17.25
N ILE A 431 -18.13 25.65 -16.51
CA ILE A 431 -16.80 25.82 -15.92
C ILE A 431 -15.74 25.72 -17.01
N LYS A 432 -15.08 26.84 -17.32
CA LYS A 432 -14.16 26.95 -18.47
C LYS A 432 -12.78 26.35 -18.17
N SER A 433 -12.13 25.87 -19.23
CA SER A 433 -10.69 25.59 -19.21
C SER A 433 -9.90 26.84 -18.78
N GLY A 434 -8.96 26.66 -17.86
CA GLY A 434 -8.16 27.72 -17.24
C GLY A 434 -8.68 28.17 -15.86
N SER A 435 -9.93 27.84 -15.50
CA SER A 435 -10.50 28.09 -14.18
C SER A 435 -9.71 27.40 -13.08
N ASP A 436 -9.49 28.12 -11.97
CA ASP A 436 -8.88 27.58 -10.76
C ASP A 436 -9.77 26.50 -10.13
N PHE A 437 -9.14 25.49 -9.54
CA PHE A 437 -9.80 24.39 -8.86
C PHE A 437 -9.00 24.00 -7.62
N ILE A 438 -9.62 24.11 -6.44
CA ILE A 438 -8.98 23.84 -5.14
C ILE A 438 -9.86 22.86 -4.37
N VAL A 439 -9.27 21.80 -3.82
CA VAL A 439 -9.99 20.80 -3.02
C VAL A 439 -9.39 20.69 -1.61
N ALA A 440 -10.23 20.72 -0.58
CA ALA A 440 -9.85 20.43 0.79
C ALA A 440 -10.14 18.96 1.12
N LEU A 441 -9.06 18.19 1.30
CA LEU A 441 -9.12 16.78 1.68
C LEU A 441 -8.96 16.61 3.20
N GLY A 442 -9.57 15.56 3.74
CA GLY A 442 -9.49 15.20 5.15
C GLY A 442 -8.10 14.77 5.62
N LYS A 443 -8.01 14.43 6.90
CA LYS A 443 -6.76 13.97 7.54
C LYS A 443 -6.24 12.66 6.94
N ASP A 444 -7.13 11.86 6.36
CA ASP A 444 -6.89 10.61 5.62
C ASP A 444 -6.48 10.81 4.14
N LYS A 445 -6.48 12.05 3.63
CA LYS A 445 -6.30 12.39 2.21
C LYS A 445 -7.33 11.71 1.26
N GLN A 446 -8.46 11.22 1.78
CA GLN A 446 -9.50 10.45 1.03
C GLN A 446 -10.95 10.86 1.37
N SER A 447 -11.14 11.99 2.07
CA SER A 447 -12.47 12.50 2.42
C SER A 447 -12.62 14.00 2.17
N MET A 448 -13.26 14.35 1.05
CA MET A 448 -13.46 15.72 0.59
C MET A 448 -14.37 16.51 1.53
N LYS A 449 -13.82 17.54 2.16
CA LYS A 449 -14.55 18.46 3.03
C LYS A 449 -15.17 19.62 2.22
N GLY A 450 -14.56 20.00 1.10
CA GLY A 450 -15.11 20.95 0.14
C GLY A 450 -14.20 21.20 -1.06
N PHE A 451 -14.71 21.94 -2.05
CA PHE A 451 -13.90 22.43 -3.17
C PHE A 451 -14.35 23.82 -3.64
N TYR A 452 -13.41 24.61 -4.15
CA TYR A 452 -13.68 25.84 -4.90
C TYR A 452 -13.44 25.59 -6.39
N VAL A 453 -14.28 26.18 -7.24
CA VAL A 453 -14.07 26.21 -8.68
C VAL A 453 -14.37 27.60 -9.27
N GLY A 454 -13.42 28.12 -10.06
CA GLY A 454 -13.50 29.46 -10.64
C GLY A 454 -14.51 29.57 -11.79
N GLN A 455 -15.24 30.68 -11.84
CA GLN A 455 -16.07 31.09 -12.98
C GLN A 455 -15.37 32.20 -13.80
N THR A 456 -14.68 33.11 -13.11
CA THR A 456 -13.84 34.19 -13.66
C THR A 456 -12.57 34.34 -12.79
N LYS A 457 -11.69 35.30 -13.10
CA LYS A 457 -10.45 35.54 -12.32
C LYS A 457 -10.71 35.74 -10.82
N ASN A 458 -11.79 36.45 -10.45
CA ASN A 458 -12.08 36.84 -9.06
C ASN A 458 -13.42 36.30 -8.51
N LYS A 459 -14.22 35.54 -9.27
CA LYS A 459 -15.49 34.97 -8.81
C LYS A 459 -15.62 33.50 -9.20
N GLY A 460 -16.23 32.70 -8.33
CA GLY A 460 -16.46 31.28 -8.52
C GLY A 460 -17.44 30.72 -7.49
N PHE A 461 -17.38 29.41 -7.28
CA PHE A 461 -18.31 28.70 -6.41
C PHE A 461 -17.53 27.84 -5.41
N LEU A 462 -17.82 28.04 -4.13
CA LEU A 462 -17.38 27.16 -3.05
C LEU A 462 -18.47 26.13 -2.79
N VAL A 463 -18.14 24.84 -2.86
CA VAL A 463 -18.97 23.73 -2.40
C VAL A 463 -18.40 23.22 -1.09
N LYS A 464 -19.14 23.37 0.01
CA LYS A 464 -18.69 23.05 1.38
C LYS A 464 -19.59 22.04 2.07
N LEU A 465 -19.00 21.10 2.80
CA LEU A 465 -19.71 20.18 3.69
C LEU A 465 -20.16 20.91 4.96
N LEU A 466 -21.44 20.76 5.32
CA LEU A 466 -22.03 21.28 6.55
C LEU A 466 -21.97 20.24 7.68
N LYS A 467 -22.18 20.69 8.92
CA LYS A 467 -22.17 19.83 10.14
C LYS A 467 -23.20 18.68 10.11
N ASP A 468 -24.20 18.76 9.24
CA ASP A 468 -25.25 17.75 9.05
C ASP A 468 -24.96 16.73 7.91
N ASN A 469 -23.76 16.75 7.34
CA ASN A 469 -23.33 15.92 6.20
C ASN A 469 -24.11 16.17 4.88
N ARG A 470 -24.68 17.37 4.71
CA ARG A 470 -25.09 17.92 3.40
C ARG A 470 -24.01 18.83 2.85
N TYR A 471 -23.94 18.97 1.53
CA TYR A 471 -23.16 20.04 0.89
C TYR A 471 -24.03 21.28 0.68
N LYS A 472 -23.42 22.46 0.74
CA LYS A 472 -23.96 23.73 0.26
C LYS A 472 -23.00 24.33 -0.76
N ALA A 473 -23.52 24.90 -1.84
CA ALA A 473 -22.75 25.71 -2.76
C ALA A 473 -23.07 27.19 -2.52
N ASP A 474 -22.04 28.02 -2.44
CA ASP A 474 -22.12 29.46 -2.26
C ASP A 474 -21.25 30.15 -3.32
N LYS A 475 -21.75 31.23 -3.93
CA LYS A 475 -21.01 32.02 -4.93
C LYS A 475 -20.18 33.09 -4.23
N MET A 476 -18.87 33.13 -4.47
CA MET A 476 -17.93 34.02 -3.77
C MET A 476 -16.63 34.20 -4.56
N SER A 477 -15.71 35.02 -4.05
CA SER A 477 -14.35 35.15 -4.58
C SER A 477 -13.44 33.99 -4.19
N LYS A 478 -12.29 33.88 -4.89
CA LYS A 478 -11.24 32.92 -4.54
C LYS A 478 -10.69 33.15 -3.13
N LYS A 479 -10.56 34.40 -2.67
CA LYS A 479 -10.03 34.73 -1.33
C LYS A 479 -10.97 34.20 -0.24
N GLU A 480 -12.25 34.54 -0.32
CA GLU A 480 -13.28 34.08 0.64
C GLU A 480 -13.41 32.55 0.63
N ALA A 481 -13.36 31.92 -0.55
CA ALA A 481 -13.44 30.46 -0.66
C ALA A 481 -12.24 29.75 -0.02
N ILE A 482 -11.03 30.30 -0.19
CA ILE A 482 -9.82 29.84 0.48
C ILE A 482 -9.95 30.00 2.00
N SER A 483 -10.35 31.18 2.48
CA SER A 483 -10.57 31.44 3.92
C SER A 483 -11.54 30.43 4.52
N ILE A 484 -12.68 30.17 3.88
CA ILE A 484 -13.68 29.22 4.39
C ILE A 484 -13.17 27.76 4.30
N LEU A 485 -12.43 27.36 3.25
CA LEU A 485 -11.83 26.02 3.18
C LEU A 485 -10.77 25.81 4.27
N LEU A 486 -10.02 26.86 4.63
CA LEU A 486 -9.07 26.86 5.74
C LEU A 486 -9.77 26.86 7.11
N GLU A 487 -10.77 27.71 7.33
CA GLU A 487 -11.62 27.71 8.54
C GLU A 487 -12.28 26.35 8.76
N MET A 488 -12.79 25.72 7.70
CA MET A 488 -13.34 24.36 7.77
C MET A 488 -12.27 23.38 8.25
N LYS A 489 -11.01 23.49 7.80
CA LYS A 489 -9.92 22.68 8.36
C LYS A 489 -9.60 23.03 9.81
N ILE A 490 -9.62 24.30 10.21
CA ILE A 490 -9.32 24.74 11.59
C ILE A 490 -10.43 24.31 12.56
N GLN A 491 -11.71 24.43 12.18
CA GLN A 491 -12.82 23.82 12.91
C GLN A 491 -12.68 22.30 12.95
N ILE A 492 -12.20 21.66 11.87
CA ILE A 492 -11.88 20.23 11.86
C ILE A 492 -10.66 19.89 12.73
N ALA A 493 -9.69 20.78 12.95
CA ALA A 493 -8.66 20.62 13.98
C ALA A 493 -9.23 20.69 15.42
N LYS A 494 -10.49 21.09 15.58
CA LYS A 494 -11.31 21.02 16.80
C LYS A 494 -12.48 20.00 16.73
N ILE A 495 -12.69 19.29 15.60
CA ILE A 495 -13.82 18.34 15.38
C ILE A 495 -13.35 16.92 14.92
N ASP A 496 -12.34 16.81 14.04
CA ASP A 496 -11.56 15.56 13.84
C ASP A 496 -10.47 15.42 14.95
N ARG A 497 -10.20 16.48 15.73
CA ARG A 497 -10.19 16.29 17.19
C ARG A 497 -11.62 15.91 17.59
N LYS A 498 -11.92 14.61 17.54
CA LYS A 498 -12.92 14.00 18.42
C LYS A 498 -12.76 14.70 19.78
N GLU A 499 -13.81 15.29 20.35
CA GLU A 499 -13.72 15.84 21.71
C GLU A 499 -13.03 14.79 22.57
N GLU A 500 -11.82 15.11 23.04
CA GLU A 500 -10.89 14.11 23.55
C GLU A 500 -11.57 13.46 24.74
N ILE A 501 -12.00 12.20 24.54
CA ILE A 501 -13.19 11.68 25.23
C ILE A 501 -12.93 11.76 26.73
N LYS A 502 -13.49 12.79 27.38
CA LYS A 502 -13.08 13.14 28.73
C LYS A 502 -13.57 12.04 29.66
N TRP A 503 -12.61 11.33 30.20
CA TRP A 503 -12.84 10.35 31.25
C TRP A 503 -12.67 11.05 32.60
N HIS A 504 -13.59 10.80 33.52
CA HIS A 504 -13.56 11.38 34.84
C HIS A 504 -13.12 10.34 35.88
N GLU A 505 -12.33 10.79 36.84
CA GLU A 505 -11.73 9.95 37.89
C GLU A 505 -12.66 9.76 39.10
N LYS A 506 -13.79 10.47 39.14
CA LYS A 506 -14.91 10.25 40.07
C LYS A 506 -16.09 9.61 39.34
N SER A 507 -16.62 8.55 39.95
CA SER A 507 -17.86 7.88 39.54
C SER A 507 -19.07 8.61 40.11
N LEU A 508 -20.19 8.61 39.38
CA LEU A 508 -21.50 9.07 39.88
C LEU A 508 -22.16 8.07 40.83
N LEU A 509 -21.64 6.84 40.89
CA LEU A 509 -22.05 5.80 41.84
C LEU A 509 -21.40 5.97 43.22
N ALA A 510 -20.30 6.73 43.32
CA ALA A 510 -19.54 6.90 44.56
C ALA A 510 -20.08 8.04 45.44
N GLY A 511 -20.12 7.83 46.75
CA GLY A 511 -20.46 8.87 47.74
C GLY A 511 -21.95 9.16 47.87
N LYS A 512 -22.80 8.18 47.54
CA LYS A 512 -24.25 8.21 47.74
C LYS A 512 -24.75 6.82 48.09
N ASP A 513 -25.84 6.77 48.84
CA ASP A 513 -26.52 5.52 49.18
C ASP A 513 -27.44 5.10 48.04
N TYR A 514 -27.23 3.89 47.51
CA TYR A 514 -27.89 3.35 46.31
C TYR A 514 -27.93 1.83 46.37
N ARG A 515 -29.06 1.22 46.00
CA ARG A 515 -29.15 -0.24 45.87
C ARG A 515 -28.63 -0.67 44.51
N VAL A 516 -27.42 -1.23 44.48
CA VAL A 516 -26.73 -1.61 43.23
C VAL A 516 -27.00 -3.08 42.88
N LEU A 517 -27.58 -3.33 41.71
CA LEU A 517 -27.72 -4.69 41.16
C LEU A 517 -26.83 -4.87 39.93
N ASN A 518 -26.07 -5.98 39.91
CA ASN A 518 -25.22 -6.36 38.78
C ASN A 518 -25.97 -7.34 37.85
N PHE A 519 -25.79 -7.18 36.53
CA PHE A 519 -26.35 -8.05 35.51
C PHE A 519 -25.32 -8.35 34.42
N THR A 520 -25.24 -9.61 33.98
CA THR A 520 -24.31 -10.07 32.96
C THR A 520 -25.09 -10.63 31.77
N PHE A 521 -24.90 -10.07 30.58
CA PHE A 521 -25.67 -10.48 29.39
C PHE A 521 -25.38 -11.93 28.97
N LYS A 522 -26.46 -12.73 28.83
CA LYS A 522 -26.46 -14.01 28.12
C LYS A 522 -26.92 -13.84 26.66
N SER A 523 -26.74 -14.87 25.84
CA SER A 523 -27.19 -14.86 24.44
C SER A 523 -28.68 -14.51 24.32
N GLY A 524 -29.04 -13.66 23.36
CA GLY A 524 -30.41 -13.21 23.10
C GLY A 524 -30.96 -12.13 24.04
N GLN A 525 -30.32 -11.83 25.17
CA GLN A 525 -30.83 -10.85 26.13
C GLN A 525 -30.58 -9.40 25.69
N THR A 526 -31.42 -8.49 26.17
CA THR A 526 -31.39 -7.03 25.86
C THR A 526 -31.58 -6.21 27.14
N LEU A 527 -31.34 -4.90 27.09
CA LEU A 527 -31.62 -4.01 28.24
C LEU A 527 -33.07 -4.14 28.75
N SER A 528 -34.05 -4.34 27.86
CA SER A 528 -35.44 -4.59 28.26
C SER A 528 -35.60 -5.82 29.14
N HIS A 529 -34.82 -6.90 28.90
CA HIS A 529 -34.82 -8.10 29.74
C HIS A 529 -34.13 -7.88 31.10
N LEU A 530 -33.22 -6.90 31.21
CA LEU A 530 -32.66 -6.46 32.49
C LEU A 530 -33.72 -5.70 33.28
N PHE A 531 -34.32 -4.67 32.68
CA PHE A 531 -35.32 -3.85 33.36
C PHE A 531 -36.56 -4.66 33.78
N SER A 532 -37.10 -5.52 32.91
CA SER A 532 -38.24 -6.38 33.24
C SER A 532 -37.95 -7.43 34.32
N LYS A 533 -36.69 -7.85 34.48
CA LYS A 533 -36.28 -8.78 35.56
C LYS A 533 -36.28 -8.08 36.94
N VAL A 534 -36.27 -6.75 36.96
CA VAL A 534 -36.17 -5.92 38.18
C VAL A 534 -37.45 -5.07 38.34
N ASN A 535 -38.54 -5.42 37.66
CA ASN A 535 -39.84 -4.74 37.67
C ASN A 535 -39.85 -3.25 37.28
N ILE A 536 -38.72 -2.67 36.82
CA ILE A 536 -38.61 -1.25 36.49
C ILE A 536 -39.60 -0.91 35.36
N PRO A 537 -40.54 0.05 35.57
CA PRO A 537 -41.56 0.39 34.57
C PRO A 537 -40.95 0.87 33.25
N GLU A 538 -41.43 0.36 32.11
CA GLU A 538 -40.81 0.64 30.80
C GLU A 538 -40.72 2.15 30.51
N ARG A 539 -41.73 2.93 30.92
CA ARG A 539 -41.76 4.41 30.80
C ARG A 539 -40.47 5.08 31.32
N ASP A 540 -39.93 4.60 32.44
CA ASP A 540 -38.81 5.21 33.14
C ASP A 540 -37.47 4.77 32.52
N THR A 541 -37.44 3.60 31.88
CA THR A 541 -36.28 3.11 31.10
C THR A 541 -36.03 3.93 29.83
N ILE A 542 -37.06 4.52 29.23
CA ILE A 542 -36.98 5.20 27.92
C ILE A 542 -35.96 6.34 27.96
N GLY A 543 -35.92 7.12 29.06
CA GLY A 543 -34.97 8.22 29.23
C GLY A 543 -33.52 7.75 29.28
N PHE A 544 -33.22 6.69 30.03
CA PHE A 544 -31.90 6.06 30.08
C PHE A 544 -31.48 5.48 28.72
N ILE A 545 -32.37 4.75 28.04
CA ILE A 545 -32.10 4.16 26.72
C ILE A 545 -31.87 5.26 25.66
N LYS A 546 -32.67 6.34 25.68
CA LYS A 546 -32.52 7.50 24.78
C LYS A 546 -31.19 8.21 25.02
N THR A 547 -30.83 8.44 26.29
CA THR A 547 -29.57 9.07 26.70
C THR A 547 -28.38 8.20 26.28
N LEU A 548 -28.44 6.89 26.52
CA LEU A 548 -27.38 5.93 26.17
C LEU A 548 -27.08 5.93 24.68
N LYS A 549 -28.11 5.92 23.82
CA LYS A 549 -27.97 5.95 22.35
C LYS A 549 -27.17 7.14 21.82
N THR A 550 -27.02 8.23 22.59
CA THR A 550 -26.19 9.39 22.19
C THR A 550 -24.68 9.15 22.33
N ILE A 551 -24.26 8.17 23.15
CA ILE A 551 -22.86 7.94 23.52
C ILE A 551 -22.36 6.51 23.29
N TYR A 552 -23.26 5.54 23.23
CA TYR A 552 -22.96 4.12 23.01
C TYR A 552 -24.14 3.44 22.32
N ASN A 553 -23.87 2.65 21.28
CA ASN A 553 -24.92 1.92 20.57
C ASN A 553 -25.30 0.66 21.38
N PRO A 554 -26.55 0.51 21.87
CA PRO A 554 -26.95 -0.68 22.63
C PRO A 554 -26.87 -2.00 21.84
N LYS A 555 -26.79 -1.96 20.50
CA LYS A 555 -26.52 -3.17 19.69
C LYS A 555 -25.08 -3.67 19.80
N ASN A 556 -24.20 -2.95 20.50
CA ASN A 556 -22.81 -3.32 20.75
C ASN A 556 -22.63 -4.09 22.08
N PHE A 557 -23.68 -4.38 22.85
CA PHE A 557 -23.57 -5.26 24.02
C PHE A 557 -23.12 -6.66 23.60
N HIS A 558 -22.29 -7.31 24.43
CA HIS A 558 -21.75 -8.64 24.16
C HIS A 558 -22.09 -9.62 25.29
N VAL A 559 -22.12 -10.93 24.96
CA VAL A 559 -22.30 -11.99 25.96
C VAL A 559 -21.14 -11.95 26.96
N GLY A 560 -21.45 -11.99 28.25
CA GLY A 560 -20.47 -11.81 29.33
C GLY A 560 -20.21 -10.34 29.73
N GLN A 561 -20.78 -9.36 29.04
CA GLN A 561 -20.63 -7.96 29.44
C GLN A 561 -21.51 -7.62 30.65
N GLU A 562 -20.91 -6.92 31.62
CA GLU A 562 -21.60 -6.43 32.81
C GLU A 562 -22.27 -5.07 32.60
N VAL A 563 -23.48 -4.97 33.16
CA VAL A 563 -24.21 -3.73 33.38
C VAL A 563 -24.67 -3.72 34.83
N LYS A 564 -24.57 -2.57 35.49
CA LYS A 564 -25.08 -2.33 36.82
C LYS A 564 -26.22 -1.32 36.74
N ILE A 565 -27.21 -1.48 37.60
CA ILE A 565 -28.24 -0.47 37.84
C ILE A 565 -28.13 -0.01 39.29
N ALA A 566 -28.31 1.30 39.49
CA ALA A 566 -28.45 1.92 40.79
C ALA A 566 -29.93 2.27 40.96
N LEU A 567 -30.55 1.68 41.98
CA LEU A 567 -31.93 1.91 42.38
C LEU A 567 -31.95 2.85 43.59
N ASN A 568 -33.10 3.45 43.88
CA ASN A 568 -33.33 4.07 45.18
C ASN A 568 -33.35 2.97 46.27
N ASN A 569 -32.93 3.33 47.49
CA ASN A 569 -33.01 2.45 48.66
C ASN A 569 -34.44 2.39 49.22
N GLU A 570 -35.17 3.51 49.12
CA GLU A 570 -36.54 3.66 49.64
C GLU A 570 -37.57 3.11 48.66
N ASP A 571 -37.38 3.34 47.35
CA ASP A 571 -38.17 2.77 46.25
C ASP A 571 -37.31 1.86 45.34
N PRO A 572 -37.37 0.52 45.52
CA PRO A 572 -36.63 -0.41 44.67
C PRO A 572 -37.04 -0.45 43.19
N GLU A 573 -38.17 0.15 42.80
CA GLU A 573 -38.60 0.23 41.39
C GLU A 573 -38.09 1.53 40.72
N GLU A 574 -37.66 2.54 41.49
CA GLU A 574 -37.07 3.78 40.96
C GLU A 574 -35.63 3.55 40.44
N LEU A 575 -35.47 3.59 39.11
CA LEU A 575 -34.17 3.54 38.45
C LEU A 575 -33.45 4.89 38.51
N LEU A 576 -32.55 5.06 39.48
CA LEU A 576 -31.71 6.26 39.62
C LEU A 576 -30.50 6.28 38.66
N GLY A 577 -29.96 5.12 38.27
CA GLY A 577 -28.76 5.04 37.44
C GLY A 577 -28.54 3.75 36.66
N LEU A 578 -27.83 3.87 35.53
CA LEU A 578 -27.42 2.80 34.63
C LEU A 578 -25.92 2.92 34.35
N ILE A 579 -25.15 1.89 34.70
CA ILE A 579 -23.68 1.85 34.58
C ILE A 579 -23.29 0.68 33.68
N ILE A 580 -22.54 0.97 32.61
CA ILE A 580 -22.16 0.01 31.58
C ILE A 580 -20.65 -0.14 31.60
N SER A 581 -20.16 -1.31 32.02
CA SER A 581 -18.74 -1.64 31.94
C SER A 581 -18.35 -1.80 30.46
N LEU A 582 -17.29 -1.10 30.05
CA LEU A 582 -16.68 -1.23 28.72
C LEU A 582 -15.41 -2.10 28.76
N ASP A 583 -14.70 -2.04 29.88
CA ASP A 583 -13.64 -2.95 30.31
C ASP A 583 -13.47 -2.83 31.84
N LYS A 584 -12.42 -3.42 32.43
CA LYS A 584 -12.14 -3.37 33.88
C LYS A 584 -12.00 -1.95 34.45
N ILE A 585 -11.59 -0.97 33.65
CA ILE A 585 -11.26 0.39 34.11
C ILE A 585 -12.19 1.46 33.55
N ARG A 586 -12.92 1.23 32.46
CA ARG A 586 -13.82 2.22 31.84
C ARG A 586 -15.28 1.80 31.92
N SER A 587 -16.13 2.72 32.34
CA SER A 587 -17.58 2.58 32.26
C SER A 587 -18.26 3.82 31.68
N ILE A 588 -19.47 3.63 31.17
CA ILE A 588 -20.43 4.70 30.88
C ILE A 588 -21.47 4.69 31.98
N GLU A 589 -21.63 5.82 32.66
CA GLU A 589 -22.57 6.02 33.74
C GLU A 589 -23.63 7.02 33.28
N ILE A 590 -24.90 6.69 33.51
CA ILE A 590 -26.03 7.58 33.27
C ILE A 590 -26.84 7.61 34.56
N PHE A 591 -27.05 8.77 35.14
CA PHE A 591 -27.87 8.93 36.35
C PHE A 591 -28.93 10.01 36.15
N TYR A 592 -30.11 9.80 36.72
CA TYR A 592 -31.16 10.80 36.79
C TYR A 592 -30.99 11.61 38.09
N LEU A 593 -30.60 12.89 37.98
CA LEU A 593 -30.20 13.71 39.13
C LEU A 593 -30.64 15.16 38.94
N LYS A 594 -31.43 15.69 39.89
CA LYS A 594 -32.08 17.01 39.80
C LYS A 594 -32.85 17.16 38.49
N GLU A 595 -33.81 16.24 38.30
CA GLU A 595 -34.72 16.13 37.14
C GLU A 595 -34.05 15.92 35.77
N LYS A 596 -32.73 15.71 35.72
CA LYS A 596 -31.95 15.70 34.48
C LYS A 596 -31.03 14.49 34.40
N TYR A 597 -31.02 13.87 33.22
CA TYR A 597 -30.08 12.80 32.89
C TYR A 597 -28.67 13.36 32.76
N LYS A 598 -27.77 12.91 33.64
CA LYS A 598 -26.34 13.20 33.58
C LYS A 598 -25.59 12.00 33.01
N ILE A 599 -24.72 12.27 32.06
CA ILE A 599 -23.76 11.30 31.52
C ILE A 599 -22.41 11.53 32.21
N ASN A 600 -21.79 10.47 32.69
CA ASN A 600 -20.38 10.42 33.04
C ASN A 600 -19.69 9.31 32.24
N ARG A 601 -18.46 9.56 31.80
CA ARG A 601 -17.58 8.54 31.25
C ARG A 601 -16.51 8.29 32.30
N TYR A 602 -16.76 7.32 33.17
CA TYR A 602 -15.89 7.06 34.29
C TYR A 602 -14.69 6.20 33.86
N LYS A 603 -13.50 6.57 34.34
CA LYS A 603 -12.32 5.73 34.25
C LYS A 603 -11.71 5.59 35.66
N LYS A 604 -11.56 4.36 36.15
CA LYS A 604 -10.76 4.05 37.33
C LYS A 604 -9.35 4.63 37.14
N ASN A 605 -8.81 5.27 38.18
CA ASN A 605 -7.39 5.62 38.19
C ASN A 605 -6.55 4.35 38.19
N THR A 606 -5.41 4.43 37.51
CA THR A 606 -4.48 3.30 37.37
C THR A 606 -3.06 3.78 37.46
N PHE A 607 -2.25 3.14 38.29
CA PHE A 607 -0.80 3.30 38.29
C PHE A 607 -0.14 2.13 37.54
N THR A 608 1.06 2.36 37.02
CA THR A 608 1.88 1.33 36.38
C THR A 608 2.95 0.86 37.36
N LYS A 609 3.10 -0.45 37.53
CA LYS A 609 4.24 -1.09 38.17
C LYS A 609 5.08 -1.79 37.11
N TYR A 610 6.40 -1.66 37.24
CA TYR A 610 7.35 -2.43 36.45
C TYR A 610 7.80 -3.65 37.26
N HIS A 611 8.03 -4.76 36.57
CA HIS A 611 8.49 -5.99 37.17
C HIS A 611 9.66 -6.55 36.36
N LYS A 612 10.67 -7.08 37.04
CA LYS A 612 11.72 -7.89 36.43
C LYS A 612 11.51 -9.38 36.77
N ASN A 613 11.84 -10.25 35.83
CA ASN A 613 12.11 -11.67 36.08
C ASN A 613 13.39 -12.06 35.34
N LEU A 614 14.21 -12.90 35.95
CA LEU A 614 15.28 -13.65 35.30
C LEU A 614 15.25 -15.09 35.79
N GLY A 615 15.82 -16.02 35.03
CA GLY A 615 15.94 -17.42 35.45
C GLY A 615 16.81 -18.24 34.51
N GLU A 616 17.50 -19.23 35.08
CA GLU A 616 18.21 -20.27 34.33
C GLU A 616 17.22 -21.38 33.94
N ILE A 617 17.37 -21.90 32.73
CA ILE A 617 16.54 -22.93 32.14
C ILE A 617 17.20 -24.27 32.45
N ASP A 618 16.68 -24.99 33.46
CA ASP A 618 17.11 -26.36 33.76
C ASP A 618 16.34 -27.38 32.88
N ASN A 619 15.04 -27.52 33.11
CA ASN A 619 14.18 -28.50 32.44
C ASN A 619 13.39 -27.93 31.24
N SER A 620 12.85 -26.71 31.38
CA SER A 620 12.18 -25.99 30.30
C SER A 620 11.96 -24.53 30.67
N LEU A 621 11.87 -23.65 29.67
CA LEU A 621 11.55 -22.23 29.86
C LEU A 621 10.21 -22.03 30.59
N TYR A 622 9.22 -22.90 30.36
CA TYR A 622 7.92 -22.79 31.05
C TYR A 622 8.05 -22.98 32.55
N MET A 623 8.81 -24.00 33.00
CA MET A 623 9.06 -24.23 34.42
C MET A 623 9.90 -23.08 35.00
N ALA A 624 11.06 -22.79 34.42
CA ALA A 624 11.94 -21.73 34.90
C ALA A 624 11.24 -20.36 35.01
N ALA A 625 10.40 -19.99 34.04
CA ALA A 625 9.59 -18.77 34.11
C ALA A 625 8.49 -18.83 35.19
N LYS A 626 7.80 -19.96 35.35
CA LYS A 626 6.78 -20.17 36.37
C LYS A 626 7.38 -20.10 37.78
N ASP A 627 8.53 -20.75 37.99
CA ASP A 627 9.15 -20.92 39.30
C ASP A 627 9.70 -19.57 39.85
N VAL A 628 10.07 -18.63 38.96
CA VAL A 628 10.38 -17.23 39.32
C VAL A 628 9.15 -16.31 39.34
N GLY A 629 7.93 -16.85 39.20
CA GLY A 629 6.67 -16.11 39.30
C GLY A 629 6.26 -15.32 38.06
N MET A 630 6.85 -15.56 36.88
CA MET A 630 6.48 -14.86 35.65
C MET A 630 5.03 -15.17 35.25
N PRO A 631 4.18 -14.16 34.95
CA PRO A 631 2.82 -14.41 34.47
C PRO A 631 2.82 -15.16 33.14
N ILE A 632 1.99 -16.19 33.00
CA ILE A 632 1.88 -16.98 31.75
C ILE A 632 1.67 -16.11 30.50
N PRO A 633 0.87 -15.02 30.50
CA PRO A 633 0.75 -14.16 29.32
C PRO A 633 1.99 -13.29 29.02
N VAL A 634 2.88 -13.07 29.99
CA VAL A 634 4.20 -12.46 29.78
C VAL A 634 5.14 -13.48 29.16
N LEU A 635 5.16 -14.71 29.67
CA LEU A 635 5.90 -15.83 29.06
C LEU A 635 5.47 -16.10 27.61
N MET A 636 4.16 -16.04 27.30
CA MET A 636 3.66 -16.18 25.94
C MET A 636 4.02 -14.99 25.03
N GLN A 637 4.23 -13.79 25.59
CA GLN A 637 4.84 -12.69 24.85
C GLN A 637 6.34 -12.94 24.61
N LEU A 638 7.10 -13.35 25.64
CA LEU A 638 8.52 -13.69 25.53
C LEU A 638 8.79 -14.73 24.43
N VAL A 639 8.06 -15.85 24.47
CA VAL A 639 8.14 -16.91 23.44
C VAL A 639 7.80 -16.35 22.06
N LYS A 640 6.73 -15.55 21.94
CA LYS A 640 6.35 -14.94 20.66
C LYS A 640 7.42 -13.98 20.12
N ILE A 641 8.01 -13.14 20.97
CA ILE A 641 9.02 -12.15 20.61
C ILE A 641 10.25 -12.83 20.00
N PHE A 642 10.75 -13.91 20.61
CA PHE A 642 11.91 -14.65 20.09
C PHE A 642 11.57 -15.69 19.03
N SER A 643 10.30 -16.10 18.84
CA SER A 643 9.91 -17.17 17.88
C SER A 643 10.19 -16.88 16.39
N PHE A 644 10.52 -15.64 16.03
CA PHE A 644 11.00 -15.31 14.68
C PHE A 644 12.45 -15.78 14.45
N ASP A 645 13.20 -15.90 15.55
CA ASP A 645 14.65 -16.02 15.58
C ASP A 645 15.14 -17.36 16.13
N VAL A 646 14.44 -17.89 17.15
CA VAL A 646 14.86 -19.03 17.98
C VAL A 646 13.83 -20.17 17.91
N ASP A 647 14.26 -21.37 17.52
CA ASP A 647 13.48 -22.60 17.66
C ASP A 647 13.62 -23.12 19.11
N PHE A 648 12.70 -22.68 19.96
CA PHE A 648 12.61 -23.03 21.40
C PHE A 648 12.62 -24.54 21.72
N GLN A 649 12.46 -25.44 20.74
CA GLN A 649 12.53 -26.89 20.95
C GLN A 649 13.90 -27.51 20.63
N ARG A 650 14.85 -26.71 20.13
CA ARG A 650 16.12 -27.21 19.54
C ARG A 650 17.33 -26.39 19.96
N GLU A 651 17.13 -25.09 20.11
CA GLU A 651 18.20 -24.13 20.40
C GLU A 651 18.35 -23.94 21.91
N VAL A 652 17.23 -23.88 22.64
CA VAL A 652 17.18 -23.84 24.12
C VAL A 652 17.58 -25.18 24.74
N LYS A 653 18.46 -25.13 25.73
CA LYS A 653 19.06 -26.25 26.47
C LYS A 653 19.14 -25.97 27.97
N LYS A 654 19.57 -26.97 28.74
CA LYS A 654 19.97 -26.80 30.13
C LYS A 654 21.15 -25.81 30.23
N GLY A 655 21.03 -24.80 31.10
CA GLY A 655 22.04 -23.76 31.33
C GLY A 655 21.89 -22.50 30.47
N ASP A 656 20.91 -22.47 29.56
CA ASP A 656 20.47 -21.23 28.92
C ASP A 656 19.66 -20.37 29.92
N ALA A 657 19.50 -19.08 29.67
CA ALA A 657 18.82 -18.18 30.62
C ALA A 657 17.96 -17.12 29.93
N PHE A 658 17.06 -16.48 30.69
CA PHE A 658 16.23 -15.36 30.20
C PHE A 658 16.23 -14.17 31.18
N GLU A 659 15.93 -12.99 30.65
CA GLU A 659 15.58 -11.79 31.42
C GLU A 659 14.33 -11.13 30.79
N VAL A 660 13.44 -10.59 31.61
CA VAL A 660 12.25 -9.87 31.15
C VAL A 660 11.97 -8.67 32.05
N ILE A 661 11.77 -7.48 31.46
CA ILE A 661 11.01 -6.38 32.07
C ILE A 661 9.62 -6.35 31.45
N TYR A 662 8.59 -6.25 32.27
CA TYR A 662 7.24 -5.92 31.82
C TYR A 662 6.58 -4.85 32.69
N GLU A 663 5.75 -4.02 32.07
CA GLU A 663 4.81 -3.13 32.77
C GLU A 663 3.50 -3.88 33.06
N LYS A 664 2.87 -3.59 34.20
CA LYS A 664 1.47 -3.93 34.51
C LYS A 664 0.75 -2.70 35.02
N ARG A 665 -0.51 -2.51 34.64
CA ARG A 665 -1.38 -1.50 35.25
C ARG A 665 -2.22 -2.09 36.36
N TYR A 666 -2.36 -1.31 37.44
CA TYR A 666 -3.04 -1.67 38.67
C TYR A 666 -4.07 -0.61 39.04
N ILE A 667 -5.20 -1.04 39.62
CA ILE A 667 -6.25 -0.17 40.18
C ILE A 667 -6.01 0.04 41.69
N SER A 668 -5.67 -1.05 42.37
CA SER A 668 -5.20 -1.11 43.75
C SER A 668 -3.93 -1.95 43.79
N GLU A 669 -3.29 -2.10 44.96
CA GLU A 669 -2.11 -2.96 45.11
C GLU A 669 -2.33 -4.41 44.63
N GLU A 670 -3.57 -4.88 44.68
CA GLU A 670 -3.98 -6.25 44.37
C GLU A 670 -4.71 -6.39 43.01
N GLU A 671 -5.54 -5.42 42.60
CA GLU A 671 -6.35 -5.51 41.38
C GLU A 671 -5.56 -5.08 40.13
N SER A 672 -4.95 -6.05 39.41
CA SER A 672 -4.31 -5.79 38.12
C SER A 672 -5.31 -5.68 36.95
N VAL A 673 -5.11 -4.69 36.10
CA VAL A 673 -5.94 -4.39 34.91
C VAL A 673 -5.61 -5.36 33.78
N ASP A 674 -4.34 -5.40 33.40
CA ASP A 674 -3.82 -6.24 32.33
C ASP A 674 -2.93 -7.36 32.86
N SER A 675 -2.57 -8.26 31.95
CA SER A 675 -1.72 -9.41 32.22
C SER A 675 -0.22 -9.08 32.23
N GLY A 676 0.13 -7.82 31.98
CA GLY A 676 1.49 -7.34 31.75
C GLY A 676 1.89 -7.27 30.28
N THR A 677 2.67 -6.26 29.91
CA THR A 677 3.22 -6.06 28.55
C THR A 677 4.73 -6.01 28.60
N VAL A 678 5.41 -6.83 27.80
CA VAL A 678 6.88 -6.87 27.77
C VAL A 678 7.44 -5.54 27.25
N LEU A 679 8.51 -5.06 27.89
CA LEU A 679 9.25 -3.85 27.51
C LEU A 679 10.67 -4.18 27.06
N ARG A 680 11.35 -5.07 27.79
CA ARG A 680 12.69 -5.58 27.48
C ARG A 680 12.69 -7.09 27.65
N ALA A 681 13.32 -7.80 26.73
CA ALA A 681 13.43 -9.25 26.75
C ALA A 681 14.85 -9.67 26.37
N VAL A 682 15.41 -10.65 27.09
CA VAL A 682 16.71 -11.26 26.80
C VAL A 682 16.54 -12.77 26.79
N LEU A 683 17.22 -13.43 25.86
CA LEU A 683 17.43 -14.86 25.87
C LEU A 683 18.92 -15.12 25.65
N ILE A 684 19.51 -15.93 26.52
CA ILE A 684 20.93 -16.31 26.52
C ILE A 684 21.01 -17.77 26.10
N LEU A 685 21.58 -18.03 24.92
CA LEU A 685 21.63 -19.35 24.28
C LEU A 685 23.07 -19.78 24.05
N GLY A 686 23.56 -20.78 24.78
CA GLY A 686 24.94 -21.26 24.68
C GLY A 686 26.00 -20.17 24.92
N GLY A 687 25.64 -19.10 25.64
CA GLY A 687 26.47 -17.90 25.86
C GLY A 687 26.17 -16.71 24.94
N GLU A 688 25.44 -16.88 23.83
CA GLU A 688 25.01 -15.77 22.96
C GLU A 688 23.81 -15.03 23.58
N ARG A 689 23.93 -13.72 23.79
CA ARG A 689 22.93 -12.89 24.49
C ARG A 689 22.08 -12.09 23.50
N ILE A 690 20.91 -12.61 23.14
CA ILE A 690 19.96 -11.95 22.25
C ILE A 690 19.09 -11.00 23.08
N THR A 691 19.18 -9.69 22.86
CA THR A 691 18.44 -8.67 23.64
C THR A 691 17.51 -7.86 22.74
N LEU A 692 16.26 -7.65 23.18
CA LEU A 692 15.19 -7.02 22.42
C LEU A 692 14.39 -6.02 23.27
N TYR A 693 14.05 -4.87 22.67
CA TYR A 693 13.37 -3.75 23.32
C TYR A 693 12.10 -3.39 22.56
N ARG A 694 10.99 -3.16 23.28
CA ARG A 694 9.74 -2.67 22.69
C ARG A 694 9.86 -1.19 22.34
N PHE A 695 9.39 -0.82 21.16
CA PHE A 695 9.30 0.58 20.74
C PHE A 695 7.96 0.88 20.06
N ASP A 696 7.35 1.98 20.47
CA ASP A 696 6.04 2.44 20.02
C ASP A 696 6.19 3.80 19.29
N ASP A 697 6.21 3.77 17.95
CA ASP A 697 6.20 4.94 17.08
C ASP A 697 4.88 5.70 17.20
N LYS A 698 4.93 6.86 17.88
CA LYS A 698 3.78 7.73 18.15
C LYS A 698 3.26 8.49 16.91
N TYR A 699 3.98 8.48 15.80
CA TYR A 699 3.64 9.19 14.58
C TYR A 699 3.00 8.28 13.53
N ASN A 700 3.57 7.08 13.31
CA ASN A 700 3.04 6.11 12.34
C ASN A 700 2.20 5.00 12.98
N GLY A 701 2.20 4.87 14.31
CA GLY A 701 1.41 3.86 15.04
C GLY A 701 1.98 2.44 14.94
N ILE A 702 3.30 2.31 14.72
CA ILE A 702 4.02 1.05 14.70
C ILE A 702 4.45 0.71 16.13
N SER A 703 4.06 -0.47 16.62
CA SER A 703 4.52 -1.02 17.90
C SER A 703 5.14 -2.39 17.61
N ASP A 704 6.43 -2.54 17.89
CA ASP A 704 7.21 -3.74 17.59
C ASP A 704 8.42 -3.87 18.52
N TYR A 705 9.18 -4.96 18.40
CA TYR A 705 10.39 -5.22 19.18
C TYR A 705 11.64 -5.17 18.31
N PHE A 706 12.70 -4.54 18.80
CA PHE A 706 13.93 -4.24 18.06
C PHE A 706 15.18 -4.67 18.84
N ASP A 707 16.24 -5.05 18.12
CA ASP A 707 17.57 -5.28 18.68
C ASP A 707 18.27 -3.98 19.11
N SER A 708 19.43 -4.08 19.76
CA SER A 708 20.20 -2.93 20.25
C SER A 708 20.63 -1.93 19.16
N GLU A 709 20.66 -2.34 17.90
CA GLU A 709 21.01 -1.55 16.71
C GLU A 709 19.77 -1.10 15.91
N GLY A 710 18.57 -1.31 16.44
CA GLY A 710 17.31 -0.80 15.91
C GLY A 710 16.74 -1.58 14.73
N HIS A 711 17.09 -2.86 14.52
CA HIS A 711 16.39 -3.73 13.56
C HIS A 711 15.23 -4.47 14.24
N SER A 712 14.05 -4.49 13.62
CA SER A 712 12.90 -5.25 14.14
C SER A 712 13.17 -6.75 14.14
N VAL A 713 12.83 -7.43 15.24
CA VAL A 713 12.90 -8.89 15.39
C VAL A 713 11.95 -9.61 14.44
N ARG A 714 10.96 -8.91 13.88
CA ARG A 714 10.10 -9.46 12.82
C ARG A 714 10.85 -9.56 11.51
N LYS A 715 11.75 -10.56 11.43
CA LYS A 715 12.29 -11.10 10.18
C LYS A 715 11.15 -11.32 9.20
N ALA A 716 11.40 -11.05 7.93
CA ALA A 716 10.35 -11.15 6.90
C ALA A 716 9.76 -12.57 6.77
N LEU A 717 10.43 -13.60 7.31
CA LEU A 717 9.98 -14.99 7.41
C LEU A 717 10.37 -15.62 8.76
N MET A 718 9.54 -16.52 9.27
CA MET A 718 9.82 -17.47 10.34
C MET A 718 10.53 -18.72 9.80
N ARG A 719 11.37 -19.34 10.62
CA ARG A 719 12.09 -20.58 10.29
C ARG A 719 11.25 -21.84 10.50
N THR A 720 10.46 -21.88 11.58
CA THR A 720 9.59 -22.99 11.96
C THR A 720 8.13 -22.50 12.07
N PRO A 721 7.31 -22.60 11.00
CA PRO A 721 5.95 -22.04 10.95
C PRO A 721 4.87 -22.98 11.54
N ILE A 722 5.22 -23.69 12.61
CA ILE A 722 4.39 -24.73 13.26
C ILE A 722 4.89 -24.99 14.68
N ASP A 723 3.98 -25.03 15.66
CA ASP A 723 4.33 -25.32 17.05
C ASP A 723 4.53 -26.82 17.29
N GLY A 724 5.46 -27.18 18.18
CA GLY A 724 5.56 -28.54 18.72
C GLY A 724 6.06 -29.62 17.75
N ALA A 725 6.74 -29.25 16.67
CA ALA A 725 7.04 -30.14 15.55
C ALA A 725 8.53 -30.49 15.41
N ARG A 726 8.83 -31.80 15.48
CA ARG A 726 10.20 -32.32 15.30
C ARG A 726 10.60 -32.28 13.83
N LEU A 727 11.84 -31.86 13.54
CA LEU A 727 12.42 -32.04 12.21
C LEU A 727 12.54 -33.55 11.90
N THR A 728 11.78 -34.03 10.92
CA THR A 728 11.83 -35.42 10.42
C THR A 728 12.68 -35.56 9.16
N SER A 729 12.90 -34.48 8.41
CA SER A 729 13.90 -34.42 7.34
C SER A 729 14.40 -33.00 7.08
N GLY A 730 15.73 -32.86 6.96
CA GLY A 730 16.36 -31.65 6.43
C GLY A 730 16.19 -31.50 4.90
N PHE A 731 16.65 -30.35 4.40
CA PHE A 731 16.78 -30.03 2.97
C PHE A 731 18.06 -30.67 2.38
N GLY A 732 18.02 -31.13 1.12
CA GLY A 732 19.19 -31.73 0.45
C GLY A 732 18.92 -33.04 -0.28
N LYS A 733 19.97 -33.65 -0.87
CA LYS A 733 19.86 -34.98 -1.53
C LYS A 733 19.68 -36.07 -0.47
N ARG A 734 18.59 -36.85 -0.54
CA ARG A 734 18.35 -38.01 0.36
C ARG A 734 17.73 -39.18 -0.40
N LYS A 735 17.91 -40.41 0.11
CA LYS A 735 17.18 -41.60 -0.38
C LYS A 735 15.68 -41.39 -0.13
N HIS A 736 14.87 -41.42 -1.18
CA HIS A 736 13.46 -41.03 -1.08
C HIS A 736 12.60 -42.20 -0.55
N PRO A 737 11.89 -42.04 0.60
CA PRO A 737 11.30 -43.17 1.33
C PRO A 737 10.23 -43.94 0.54
N ILE A 738 9.55 -43.28 -0.42
CA ILE A 738 8.49 -43.90 -1.27
C ILE A 738 8.99 -44.19 -2.71
N LEU A 739 10.30 -44.03 -3.00
CA LEU A 739 10.84 -44.24 -4.37
C LEU A 739 12.17 -44.98 -4.41
N GLY A 740 12.83 -45.25 -3.28
CA GLY A 740 14.05 -46.05 -3.20
C GLY A 740 15.34 -45.34 -3.66
N TYR A 741 15.27 -44.44 -4.64
CA TYR A 741 16.43 -43.72 -5.19
C TYR A 741 16.70 -42.36 -4.52
N THR A 742 17.91 -41.83 -4.70
CA THR A 742 18.33 -40.52 -4.16
C THR A 742 17.68 -39.36 -4.92
N LYS A 743 16.90 -38.54 -4.21
CA LYS A 743 16.18 -37.38 -4.77
C LYS A 743 16.51 -36.12 -3.98
N MET A 744 16.48 -34.97 -4.64
CA MET A 744 16.60 -33.67 -3.98
C MET A 744 15.34 -33.36 -3.17
N HIS A 745 15.50 -33.15 -1.87
CA HIS A 745 14.48 -32.65 -0.98
C HIS A 745 14.52 -31.12 -0.95
N ARG A 746 13.43 -30.50 -1.41
CA ARG A 746 13.33 -29.05 -1.71
C ARG A 746 12.79 -28.19 -0.55
N GLY A 747 12.48 -28.82 0.57
CA GLY A 747 12.03 -28.17 1.81
C GLY A 747 12.56 -28.90 3.04
N VAL A 748 11.90 -28.69 4.16
CA VAL A 748 12.08 -29.45 5.41
C VAL A 748 10.76 -30.09 5.84
N ASP A 749 10.85 -31.26 6.44
CA ASP A 749 9.70 -31.98 6.98
C ASP A 749 9.64 -31.78 8.50
N PHE A 750 8.53 -31.21 8.97
CA PHE A 750 8.20 -31.04 10.39
C PHE A 750 7.12 -32.08 10.77
N GLY A 751 7.52 -33.15 11.45
CA GLY A 751 6.61 -34.18 11.96
C GLY A 751 5.78 -33.65 13.14
N ALA A 752 4.45 -33.74 13.03
CA ALA A 752 3.51 -33.20 14.01
C ALA A 752 2.17 -33.94 13.94
N HIS A 753 1.40 -33.86 15.03
CA HIS A 753 0.07 -34.48 15.11
C HIS A 753 -0.87 -33.99 14.00
N ARG A 754 -1.71 -34.88 13.47
CA ARG A 754 -2.73 -34.53 12.46
C ARG A 754 -3.68 -33.48 13.03
N ASN A 755 -3.91 -32.42 12.26
CA ASN A 755 -4.61 -31.18 12.64
C ASN A 755 -3.85 -30.21 13.57
N ALA A 756 -2.54 -30.37 13.83
CA ALA A 756 -1.74 -29.28 14.40
C ALA A 756 -1.83 -28.01 13.52
N PRO A 757 -1.88 -26.79 14.10
CA PRO A 757 -1.99 -25.56 13.32
C PRO A 757 -0.72 -25.30 12.49
N VAL A 758 -0.90 -24.72 11.31
CA VAL A 758 0.20 -24.26 10.43
C VAL A 758 0.01 -22.77 10.19
N TYR A 759 1.07 -22.00 10.41
CA TYR A 759 1.04 -20.54 10.36
C TYR A 759 1.65 -19.99 9.07
N ALA A 760 1.26 -18.77 8.69
CA ALA A 760 2.01 -18.00 7.70
C ALA A 760 3.35 -17.58 8.30
N ALA A 761 4.46 -17.99 7.69
CA ALA A 761 5.80 -17.64 8.13
C ALA A 761 6.11 -16.13 8.04
N GLY A 762 5.36 -15.36 7.27
CA GLY A 762 5.60 -13.92 7.09
C GLY A 762 4.36 -13.20 6.59
N ASP A 763 4.36 -11.87 6.72
CA ASP A 763 3.33 -11.03 6.11
C ASP A 763 3.34 -11.23 4.57
N GLY A 764 2.18 -11.38 3.94
CA GLY A 764 2.15 -11.76 2.54
C GLY A 764 0.77 -11.89 1.91
N VAL A 765 0.77 -12.42 0.68
CA VAL A 765 -0.43 -12.66 -0.15
C VAL A 765 -0.43 -14.10 -0.62
N ILE A 766 -1.58 -14.77 -0.49
CA ILE A 766 -1.76 -16.15 -0.95
C ILE A 766 -1.79 -16.18 -2.49
N GLU A 767 -0.78 -16.79 -3.09
CA GLU A 767 -0.67 -17.02 -4.54
C GLU A 767 -1.23 -18.37 -4.97
N PHE A 768 -1.31 -19.35 -4.07
CA PHE A 768 -2.00 -20.61 -4.33
C PHE A 768 -2.65 -21.15 -3.05
N VAL A 769 -3.83 -21.75 -3.19
CA VAL A 769 -4.47 -22.59 -2.18
C VAL A 769 -5.32 -23.63 -2.90
N GLY A 770 -4.99 -24.92 -2.74
CA GLY A 770 -5.64 -26.00 -3.48
C GLY A 770 -4.90 -27.34 -3.37
N SER A 771 -5.23 -28.30 -4.23
CA SER A 771 -4.45 -29.54 -4.37
C SER A 771 -3.35 -29.34 -5.39
N ASN A 772 -2.10 -29.67 -5.04
CA ASN A 772 -0.93 -29.62 -5.92
C ASN A 772 -0.22 -30.98 -5.99
N GLY A 773 -0.83 -31.94 -6.72
CA GLY A 773 -0.25 -33.24 -7.05
C GLY A 773 0.46 -33.94 -5.88
N GLY A 774 1.78 -34.11 -6.00
CA GLY A 774 2.61 -34.77 -5.00
C GLY A 774 2.61 -34.10 -3.62
N TYR A 775 2.48 -32.77 -3.57
CA TYR A 775 2.41 -32.00 -2.32
C TYR A 775 1.05 -32.08 -1.61
N GLY A 776 0.04 -32.75 -2.20
CA GLY A 776 -1.29 -32.87 -1.60
C GLY A 776 -2.01 -31.53 -1.51
N LYS A 777 -2.65 -31.23 -0.37
CA LYS A 777 -3.22 -29.90 -0.13
C LYS A 777 -2.10 -28.92 0.21
N TYR A 778 -2.04 -27.85 -0.57
CA TYR A 778 -0.90 -26.97 -0.73
C TYR A 778 -1.30 -25.51 -0.61
N ILE A 779 -0.44 -24.69 0.01
CA ILE A 779 -0.54 -23.23 0.06
C ILE A 779 0.80 -22.65 -0.41
N LEU A 780 0.75 -21.60 -1.24
CA LEU A 780 1.89 -20.76 -1.59
C LEU A 780 1.59 -19.32 -1.17
N ILE A 781 2.50 -18.70 -0.42
CA ILE A 781 2.42 -17.30 0.01
C ILE A 781 3.62 -16.55 -0.59
N ARG A 782 3.38 -15.40 -1.23
CA ARG A 782 4.44 -14.45 -1.59
C ARG A 782 4.49 -13.32 -0.57
N HIS A 783 5.69 -12.96 -0.15
CA HIS A 783 5.93 -11.95 0.87
C HIS A 783 6.37 -10.62 0.21
N ASN A 784 7.41 -10.68 -0.62
CA ASN A 784 7.93 -9.52 -1.37
C ASN A 784 8.28 -9.92 -2.82
N SER A 785 9.20 -9.22 -3.47
CA SER A 785 9.72 -9.52 -4.81
C SER A 785 10.56 -10.80 -4.88
N ASP A 786 11.23 -11.15 -3.79
CA ASP A 786 12.31 -12.15 -3.78
C ASP A 786 11.91 -13.42 -3.04
N TYR A 787 11.01 -13.35 -2.06
CA TYR A 787 10.67 -14.45 -1.14
C TYR A 787 9.22 -14.93 -1.27
N LYS A 788 9.07 -16.26 -1.37
CA LYS A 788 7.81 -17.00 -1.19
C LYS A 788 8.01 -18.15 -0.20
N THR A 789 6.92 -18.60 0.41
CA THR A 789 6.90 -19.80 1.27
C THR A 789 5.79 -20.76 0.88
N ALA A 790 6.07 -22.05 1.03
CA ALA A 790 5.23 -23.14 0.57
C ALA A 790 4.90 -24.12 1.71
N TYR A 791 3.66 -24.59 1.78
CA TYR A 791 3.14 -25.41 2.87
C TYR A 791 2.35 -26.58 2.28
N ALA A 792 2.80 -27.81 2.53
CA ALA A 792 2.31 -29.02 1.86
C ALA A 792 1.77 -30.09 2.83
N HIS A 793 1.18 -31.14 2.25
CA HIS A 793 0.57 -32.31 2.89
C HIS A 793 -0.61 -32.04 3.84
N LEU A 794 -1.12 -30.81 3.88
CA LEU A 794 -2.13 -30.33 4.82
C LEU A 794 -3.40 -31.21 4.85
N ALA A 795 -4.05 -31.33 6.01
CA ALA A 795 -5.35 -31.98 6.13
C ALA A 795 -6.49 -31.10 5.60
N ARG A 796 -6.43 -29.80 5.92
CA ARG A 796 -7.43 -28.77 5.56
C ARG A 796 -6.83 -27.37 5.65
N PHE A 797 -7.42 -26.43 4.93
CA PHE A 797 -7.08 -25.01 4.99
C PHE A 797 -7.81 -24.33 6.16
N ALA A 798 -7.36 -23.14 6.57
CA ALA A 798 -8.06 -22.32 7.55
C ALA A 798 -9.39 -21.75 7.01
N LYS A 799 -10.30 -21.37 7.92
CA LYS A 799 -11.61 -20.83 7.55
C LYS A 799 -11.43 -19.50 6.80
N PHE A 800 -12.17 -19.33 5.70
CA PHE A 800 -12.06 -18.16 4.81
C PHE A 800 -10.64 -17.92 4.26
N LEU A 801 -9.82 -18.97 4.08
CA LEU A 801 -8.61 -18.90 3.27
C LEU A 801 -9.00 -18.93 1.78
N LYS A 802 -8.43 -18.03 0.97
CA LYS A 802 -8.64 -17.98 -0.49
C LYS A 802 -7.49 -17.28 -1.20
N LEU A 803 -7.39 -17.51 -2.52
CA LEU A 803 -6.46 -16.83 -3.41
C LEU A 803 -6.52 -15.29 -3.24
N ARG A 804 -5.36 -14.63 -3.31
CA ARG A 804 -5.15 -13.18 -3.10
C ARG A 804 -5.53 -12.63 -1.71
N LYS A 805 -5.93 -13.47 -0.74
CA LYS A 805 -6.08 -13.01 0.66
C LYS A 805 -4.71 -12.54 1.18
N ARG A 806 -4.67 -11.36 1.79
CA ARG A 806 -3.54 -10.92 2.63
C ARG A 806 -3.57 -11.72 3.94
N VAL A 807 -2.41 -12.19 4.37
CA VAL A 807 -2.20 -12.84 5.66
C VAL A 807 -1.06 -12.16 6.39
N LYS A 808 -1.13 -12.12 7.71
CA LYS A 808 -0.04 -11.70 8.58
C LYS A 808 0.80 -12.90 9.00
N GLN A 809 2.06 -12.63 9.34
CA GLN A 809 2.94 -13.54 10.04
C GLN A 809 2.26 -14.06 11.33
N GLY A 810 2.24 -15.39 11.52
CA GLY A 810 1.52 -16.03 12.61
C GLY A 810 0.01 -16.23 12.39
N ASP A 811 -0.59 -15.79 11.27
CA ASP A 811 -1.97 -16.18 10.94
C ASP A 811 -2.05 -17.70 10.70
N ILE A 812 -3.04 -18.38 11.30
CA ILE A 812 -3.31 -19.79 10.98
C ILE A 812 -3.81 -19.87 9.53
N ILE A 813 -3.04 -20.53 8.67
CA ILE A 813 -3.35 -20.74 7.25
C ILE A 813 -3.85 -22.15 6.95
N GLY A 814 -3.46 -23.15 7.74
CA GLY A 814 -3.79 -24.54 7.50
C GLY A 814 -3.61 -25.41 8.74
N TYR A 815 -3.78 -26.72 8.54
CA TYR A 815 -3.63 -27.71 9.58
C TYR A 815 -2.93 -28.96 9.03
N VAL A 816 -2.01 -29.54 9.79
CA VAL A 816 -1.16 -30.69 9.40
C VAL A 816 -1.98 -31.89 8.97
N GLY A 817 -1.49 -32.60 7.94
CA GLY A 817 -2.08 -33.83 7.43
C GLY A 817 -1.04 -34.77 6.83
N SER A 818 -1.51 -35.65 5.95
CA SER A 818 -0.68 -36.56 5.17
C SER A 818 -1.28 -36.72 3.76
N THR A 819 -1.69 -35.61 3.13
CA THR A 819 -2.29 -35.64 1.79
C THR A 819 -1.23 -35.61 0.70
N GLY A 820 -1.52 -36.18 -0.48
CA GLY A 820 -0.51 -36.34 -1.54
C GLY A 820 0.47 -37.48 -1.22
N ARG A 821 1.74 -37.33 -1.63
CA ARG A 821 2.78 -38.37 -1.47
C ARG A 821 3.50 -38.26 -0.13
N SER A 822 2.80 -38.60 0.95
CA SER A 822 3.29 -38.54 2.34
C SER A 822 3.27 -39.93 3.00
N THR A 823 4.24 -40.22 3.86
CA THR A 823 4.31 -41.46 4.66
C THR A 823 3.59 -41.37 6.01
N GLY A 824 3.29 -40.17 6.50
CA GLY A 824 2.62 -39.95 7.79
C GLY A 824 2.43 -38.46 8.10
N PRO A 825 1.74 -38.09 9.19
CA PRO A 825 1.42 -36.70 9.51
C PRO A 825 2.65 -35.79 9.66
N HIS A 826 2.80 -34.83 8.74
CA HIS A 826 3.84 -33.80 8.80
C HIS A 826 3.46 -32.55 7.99
N LEU A 827 4.11 -31.43 8.27
CA LEU A 827 4.18 -30.27 7.37
C LEU A 827 5.47 -30.38 6.56
N HIS A 828 5.37 -30.34 5.24
CA HIS A 828 6.52 -30.06 4.37
C HIS A 828 6.54 -28.55 4.04
N TYR A 829 7.67 -27.90 4.31
CA TYR A 829 7.86 -26.44 4.21
C TYR A 829 9.03 -26.09 3.30
N GLU A 830 8.79 -25.27 2.26
CA GLU A 830 9.85 -24.71 1.40
C GLU A 830 9.94 -23.19 1.56
N ILE A 831 11.18 -22.66 1.56
CA ILE A 831 11.44 -21.24 1.29
C ILE A 831 11.96 -21.12 -0.14
N ILE A 832 11.34 -20.25 -0.93
CA ILE A 832 11.68 -20.00 -2.33
C ILE A 832 12.25 -18.59 -2.43
N PHE A 833 13.54 -18.48 -2.72
CA PHE A 833 14.23 -17.21 -2.96
C PHE A 833 14.56 -17.08 -4.45
N ARG A 834 14.13 -15.98 -5.09
CA ARG A 834 14.34 -15.69 -6.53
C ARG A 834 14.03 -16.90 -7.43
N SER A 835 12.87 -17.52 -7.20
CA SER A 835 12.37 -18.71 -7.90
C SER A 835 13.23 -19.99 -7.74
N ARG A 836 14.10 -20.06 -6.73
CA ARG A 836 14.83 -21.29 -6.35
C ARG A 836 14.47 -21.67 -4.91
N GLN A 837 14.18 -22.95 -4.67
CA GLN A 837 14.13 -23.45 -3.29
C GLN A 837 15.50 -23.37 -2.64
N VAL A 838 15.53 -22.87 -1.40
CA VAL A 838 16.73 -22.72 -0.57
C VAL A 838 16.50 -23.37 0.79
N ASN A 839 17.56 -23.83 1.45
CA ASN A 839 17.45 -24.51 2.74
C ASN A 839 16.84 -23.57 3.80
N PRO A 840 15.62 -23.85 4.33
CA PRO A 840 14.98 -23.00 5.33
C PRO A 840 15.78 -22.84 6.63
N LEU A 841 16.68 -23.79 6.93
CA LEU A 841 17.49 -23.79 8.14
C LEU A 841 18.77 -22.93 8.03
N THR A 842 19.25 -22.62 6.81
CA THR A 842 20.53 -21.91 6.60
C THR A 842 20.45 -20.69 5.69
N VAL A 843 19.30 -20.40 5.08
CA VAL A 843 19.11 -19.16 4.30
C VAL A 843 19.22 -17.93 5.20
N ARG A 844 19.97 -16.91 4.75
CA ARG A 844 19.92 -15.55 5.32
C ARG A 844 18.58 -14.92 4.93
N LEU A 845 17.68 -14.82 5.89
CA LEU A 845 16.38 -14.17 5.73
C LEU A 845 16.55 -12.65 5.77
N PRO A 846 15.63 -11.86 5.19
CA PRO A 846 15.64 -10.41 5.37
C PRO A 846 15.45 -10.07 6.85
N GLN A 847 16.33 -9.22 7.37
CA GLN A 847 16.12 -8.53 8.66
C GLN A 847 14.81 -7.72 8.60
N GLY A 848 14.25 -7.40 9.76
CA GLY A 848 13.08 -6.53 9.86
C GLY A 848 13.37 -5.09 9.44
N ILE A 849 12.42 -4.20 9.68
CA ILE A 849 12.60 -2.75 9.48
C ILE A 849 13.76 -2.29 10.38
N LYS A 850 14.78 -1.64 9.81
CA LYS A 850 15.78 -0.91 10.59
C LYS A 850 15.31 0.53 10.80
N LEU A 851 15.32 0.99 12.05
CA LEU A 851 15.06 2.38 12.41
C LEU A 851 16.24 3.27 11.99
N THR A 852 15.94 4.46 11.49
CA THR A 852 16.93 5.45 11.06
C THR A 852 16.50 6.87 11.47
N GLY A 853 17.44 7.82 11.43
CA GLY A 853 17.18 9.22 11.77
C GLY A 853 16.58 9.40 13.17
N THR A 854 15.55 10.24 13.27
CA THR A 854 14.88 10.55 14.54
C THR A 854 14.25 9.33 15.20
N LEU A 855 13.70 8.38 14.42
CA LEU A 855 13.11 7.15 14.99
C LEU A 855 14.16 6.27 15.65
N TYR A 856 15.40 6.25 15.15
CA TYR A 856 16.50 5.56 15.83
C TYR A 856 16.94 6.29 17.11
N LYS A 857 16.91 7.63 17.14
CA LYS A 857 17.21 8.41 18.36
C LYS A 857 16.15 8.17 19.45
N ASP A 858 14.88 8.30 19.10
CA ASP A 858 13.74 8.04 20.00
C ASP A 858 13.79 6.59 20.53
N PHE A 859 14.22 5.65 19.69
CA PHE A 859 14.49 4.27 20.06
C PHE A 859 15.66 4.12 21.03
N SER A 860 16.85 4.66 20.73
CA SER A 860 18.02 4.54 21.61
C SER A 860 17.74 5.18 22.98
N GLU A 861 17.06 6.33 23.00
CA GLU A 861 16.59 6.92 24.25
C GLU A 861 15.62 6.02 25.03
N THR A 862 14.83 5.19 24.36
CA THR A 862 13.90 4.23 25.00
C THR A 862 14.65 3.00 25.50
N ARG A 863 15.56 2.45 24.69
CA ARG A 863 16.48 1.36 25.04
C ARG A 863 17.28 1.69 26.30
N ASP A 864 17.95 2.84 26.32
CA ASP A 864 18.82 3.25 27.42
C ASP A 864 18.03 3.48 28.73
N LYS A 865 16.79 3.95 28.62
CA LYS A 865 15.86 4.04 29.78
C LYS A 865 15.44 2.66 30.28
N LEU A 866 15.33 1.64 29.42
CA LEU A 866 14.99 0.26 29.80
C LEU A 866 16.17 -0.52 30.37
N ASP A 867 17.40 -0.28 29.92
CA ASP A 867 18.60 -0.87 30.56
C ASP A 867 18.94 -0.17 31.89
N LYS A 868 18.67 1.13 32.01
CA LYS A 868 18.69 1.81 33.30
C LYS A 868 17.64 1.22 34.26
N LEU A 869 16.41 1.04 33.79
CA LEU A 869 15.33 0.39 34.57
C LEU A 869 15.66 -1.07 34.94
N TRP A 870 16.38 -1.82 34.08
CA TRP A 870 16.89 -3.17 34.42
C TRP A 870 17.83 -3.15 35.63
N SER A 871 18.57 -2.06 35.80
CA SER A 871 19.59 -1.88 36.84
C SER A 871 19.03 -1.25 38.13
N GLU A 872 17.82 -0.67 38.08
CA GLU A 872 17.15 0.00 39.20
C GLU A 872 16.05 -0.87 39.86
N LEU A 873 15.51 -1.85 39.12
CA LEU A 873 14.65 -2.93 39.64
C LEU A 873 15.48 -4.06 40.24
#